data_AF-A0A7Y1UKT0-F1
#
_entry.id   AF-A0A7Y1UKT0-F1
#
_cell.length_a   1.000
_cell.length_b   1.000
_cell.length_c   1.000
_cell.angle_alpha   90.00
_cell.angle_beta   90.00
_cell.angle_gamma   90.00
#
_symmetry.space_group_name_H-M   'P 1'
#
loop_
_entity.id
_entity.type
_entity.pdbx_description
1 polymer ?
#
loop_
_entity_poly.entity_id
_entity_poly.type
_entity_poly.pdbx_seq_one_letter_code
_entity_poly.pdbx_strand_id
1 'polypeptide(L)'
;MNKRHLKPGYVSLLAVLSLSAVLLISLTASFRSSLQSQAVQRNSQLRVDYSHREQALLQAVLTDTPNSAMKSMMANSNSNAWETDTRWRWIFENARERADGEYAVDPAMAANLGLSSDAISGNTGDGAQAHIINNVTPTTTEIASHMFYINSGTNGTGGILGTEYPETLILGDPSVAKLDRDRPIITMDKAYSDGSQYKLIPYPNVHFGYTTQGQNFLAKRNWWAFSVTYGATSAADTGVETVQKDYVLSIYEVPSQLALGSTTMTYLGAHNDGTEWANVNIQGSVYASQAETRGSIALGSLASRDGVTLRDSSAVGGINANSTDTREDYEATRSSFFPLTTSADSGLVSFIPINVGNDGFDDLSNTGDTNRASPTSWNAYSRPAMRAAMKLHVEDVESAMDQTPTRISFTYMSGGLETTEFFERGVDWPIEGTAEGDVFPFHLEATETGRIGIAVYLNRLPLYLFNNGGDSVTVNHSLSVNVNYIDSVNAVRPNIPSLATDLCVILRDSKDLTTAPPDGLGFVKGFPKGFSLVSPMRLYIADDVNVVPSGVDGSGNPIYPPISLFAPEKRFGVQRDSVNIDFEGQLNYLGKDSSAPIRPLDLKSGVDETVVPDKIRANLFTINSASQLPPITQMNWLVVIEEVSN
;
A
#
# COMPACT_ATOMS: atom_id res chain seq x y z
N MET A 1 101.81 31.92 23.58
CA MET A 1 100.60 31.49 22.84
C MET A 1 100.76 30.02 22.45
N ASN A 2 100.17 29.09 23.21
CA ASN A 2 100.22 27.65 22.93
C ASN A 2 98.92 27.22 22.22
N LYS A 3 99.02 26.84 20.94
CA LYS A 3 97.92 26.19 20.19
C LYS A 3 97.95 24.69 20.48
N ARG A 4 96.91 24.18 21.15
CA ARG A 4 96.69 22.74 21.35
C ARG A 4 96.07 22.13 20.09
N HIS A 5 96.74 21.12 19.53
CA HIS A 5 96.20 20.23 18.52
C HIS A 5 95.13 19.31 19.13
N LEU A 6 93.87 19.48 18.71
CA LEU A 6 92.80 18.51 18.95
C LEU A 6 92.87 17.41 17.88
N LYS A 7 92.88 16.14 18.29
CA LYS A 7 92.92 14.98 17.38
C LYS A 7 91.62 14.88 16.55
N PRO A 8 91.69 14.65 15.21
CA PRO A 8 90.54 14.76 14.29
C PRO A 8 89.47 13.64 14.40
N GLY A 9 89.59 12.69 15.33
CA GLY A 9 88.66 11.55 15.47
C GLY A 9 87.49 11.72 16.45
N TYR A 10 87.52 12.69 17.37
CA TYR A 10 86.45 12.87 18.37
C TYR A 10 85.23 13.62 17.82
N VAL A 11 85.43 14.51 16.84
CA VAL A 11 84.36 15.28 16.20
C VAL A 11 83.50 14.38 15.30
N SER A 12 84.11 13.38 14.62
CA SER A 12 83.35 12.43 13.80
C SER A 12 82.51 11.47 14.65
N LEU A 13 82.97 11.08 15.83
CA LEU A 13 82.26 10.16 16.73
C LEU A 13 81.04 10.83 17.38
N LEU A 14 81.18 12.11 17.78
CA LEU A 14 80.05 12.94 18.24
C LEU A 14 79.04 13.22 17.13
N ALA A 15 79.49 13.46 15.90
CA ALA A 15 78.61 13.66 14.75
C ALA A 15 77.84 12.38 14.36
N VAL A 16 78.47 11.21 14.46
CA VAL A 16 77.80 9.92 14.21
C VAL A 16 76.78 9.60 15.31
N LEU A 17 77.12 9.85 16.58
CA LEU A 17 76.18 9.67 17.69
C LEU A 17 74.98 10.63 17.62
N SER A 18 75.20 11.90 17.28
CA SER A 18 74.10 12.86 17.13
C SER A 18 73.20 12.53 15.94
N LEU A 19 73.78 12.15 14.80
CA LEU A 19 73.02 11.71 13.63
C LEU A 19 72.21 10.44 13.92
N SER A 20 72.81 9.47 14.63
CA SER A 20 72.14 8.23 15.03
C SER A 20 70.98 8.49 16.00
N ALA A 21 71.15 9.41 16.95
CA ALA A 21 70.10 9.81 17.88
C ALA A 21 68.93 10.53 17.17
N VAL A 22 69.23 11.43 16.22
CA VAL A 22 68.20 12.11 15.41
C VAL A 22 67.44 11.11 14.53
N LEU A 23 68.12 10.14 13.94
CA LEU A 23 67.50 9.06 13.16
C LEU A 23 66.59 8.17 14.03
N LEU A 24 67.01 7.82 15.24
CA LEU A 24 66.18 7.04 16.18
C LEU A 24 64.92 7.80 16.63
N ILE A 25 65.05 9.10 16.91
CA ILE A 25 63.91 9.94 17.29
C ILE A 25 62.94 10.09 16.12
N SER A 26 63.44 10.32 14.91
CA SER A 26 62.59 10.44 13.71
C SER A 26 61.91 9.12 13.35
N LEU A 27 62.58 7.98 13.52
CA LEU A 27 61.98 6.66 13.30
C LEU A 27 60.92 6.32 14.36
N THR A 28 61.16 6.70 15.62
CA THR A 28 60.17 6.56 16.71
C THR A 28 58.96 7.46 16.48
N ALA A 29 59.17 8.71 16.05
CA ALA A 29 58.10 9.65 15.71
C ALA A 29 57.30 9.19 14.50
N SER A 30 57.97 8.68 13.45
CA SER A 30 57.33 8.09 12.27
C SER A 30 56.52 6.85 12.63
N PHE A 31 57.05 5.95 13.46
CA PHE A 31 56.34 4.77 13.92
C PHE A 31 55.11 5.14 14.76
N ARG A 32 55.23 6.10 15.68
CA ARG A 32 54.10 6.61 16.47
C ARG A 32 53.03 7.26 15.59
N SER A 33 53.44 8.05 14.61
CA SER A 33 52.53 8.67 13.64
C SER A 33 51.83 7.62 12.77
N SER A 34 52.54 6.59 12.33
CA SER A 34 51.98 5.46 11.59
C SER A 34 50.95 4.68 12.42
N LEU A 35 51.26 4.40 13.69
CA LEU A 35 50.33 3.73 14.60
C LEU A 35 49.05 4.55 14.84
N GLN A 36 49.19 5.87 15.02
CA GLN A 36 48.05 6.77 15.16
C GLN A 36 47.19 6.82 13.89
N SER A 37 47.83 6.90 12.71
CA SER A 37 47.12 6.88 11.43
C SER A 37 46.39 5.56 11.20
N GLN A 38 47.00 4.42 11.54
CA GLN A 38 46.36 3.11 11.46
C GLN A 38 45.18 2.98 12.43
N ALA A 39 45.30 3.50 13.65
CA ALA A 39 44.19 3.49 14.62
C ALA A 39 43.00 4.33 14.13
N VAL A 40 43.24 5.51 13.55
CA VAL A 40 42.18 6.36 12.96
C VAL A 40 41.53 5.65 11.77
N GLN A 41 42.33 5.06 10.88
CA GLN A 41 41.81 4.33 9.74
C GLN A 41 40.96 3.13 10.16
N ARG A 42 41.43 2.33 11.14
CA ARG A 42 40.68 1.21 11.71
C ARG A 42 39.34 1.65 12.29
N ASN A 43 39.34 2.72 13.09
CA ASN A 43 38.11 3.22 13.71
C ASN A 43 37.13 3.77 12.65
N SER A 44 37.65 4.41 11.59
CA SER A 44 36.83 4.85 10.46
C SER A 44 36.24 3.67 9.69
N GLN A 45 37.03 2.61 9.45
CA GLN A 45 36.56 1.40 8.77
C GLN A 45 35.47 0.69 9.60
N LEU A 46 35.68 0.53 10.91
CA LEU A 46 34.68 -0.06 11.80
C LEU A 46 33.35 0.71 11.79
N ARG A 47 33.39 2.05 11.76
CA ARG A 47 32.17 2.88 11.66
C ARG A 47 31.43 2.68 10.34
N VAL A 48 32.18 2.56 9.23
CA VAL A 48 31.59 2.28 7.92
C VAL A 48 30.98 0.87 7.90
N ASP A 49 31.67 -0.12 8.45
CA ASP A 49 31.18 -1.50 8.53
C ASP A 49 29.90 -1.59 9.38
N TYR A 50 29.84 -0.91 10.52
CA TYR A 50 28.63 -0.81 11.33
C TYR A 50 27.49 -0.16 10.55
N SER A 51 27.75 0.92 9.81
CA SER A 51 26.72 1.60 9.00
C SER A 51 26.19 0.74 7.86
N HIS A 52 27.05 -0.02 7.16
CA HIS A 52 26.60 -0.92 6.09
C HIS A 52 25.77 -2.09 6.64
N ARG A 53 26.18 -2.66 7.77
CA ARG A 53 25.46 -3.76 8.42
C ARG A 53 24.13 -3.31 9.00
N GLU A 54 24.09 -2.12 9.60
CA GLU A 54 22.87 -1.43 10.03
C GLU A 54 21.90 -1.31 8.86
N GLN A 55 22.35 -0.76 7.74
CA GLN A 55 21.52 -0.60 6.55
C GLN A 55 20.99 -1.94 6.02
N ALA A 56 21.82 -2.99 6.01
CA ALA A 56 21.41 -4.33 5.60
C ALA A 56 20.35 -4.94 6.54
N LEU A 57 20.52 -4.78 7.86
CA LEU A 57 19.53 -5.20 8.86
C LEU A 57 18.19 -4.49 8.64
N LEU A 58 18.21 -3.15 8.53
CA LEU A 58 17.00 -2.35 8.34
C LEU A 58 16.28 -2.70 7.03
N GLN A 59 17.02 -2.94 5.93
CA GLN A 59 16.44 -3.40 4.66
C GLN A 59 15.75 -4.77 4.78
N ALA A 60 16.35 -5.70 5.51
CA ALA A 60 15.75 -7.01 5.73
C ALA A 60 14.49 -6.90 6.61
N VAL A 61 14.52 -6.10 7.68
CA VAL A 61 13.35 -5.80 8.53
C VAL A 61 12.23 -5.15 7.71
N LEU A 62 12.54 -4.18 6.85
CA LEU A 62 11.58 -3.52 5.97
C LEU A 62 10.86 -4.53 5.06
N THR A 63 11.57 -5.56 4.60
CA THR A 63 11.05 -6.59 3.70
C THR A 63 10.17 -7.61 4.42
N ASP A 64 10.54 -8.02 5.63
CA ASP A 64 9.83 -9.06 6.37
C ASP A 64 8.60 -8.55 7.12
N THR A 65 8.64 -7.32 7.62
CA THR A 65 7.56 -6.72 8.42
C THR A 65 6.18 -6.75 7.74
N PRO A 66 5.99 -6.32 6.47
CA PRO A 66 4.69 -6.39 5.82
C PRO A 66 4.19 -7.83 5.65
N ASN A 67 5.09 -8.79 5.38
CA ASN A 67 4.71 -10.20 5.28
C ASN A 67 4.21 -10.74 6.63
N SER A 68 4.90 -10.42 7.72
CA SER A 68 4.47 -10.78 9.08
C SER A 68 3.17 -10.09 9.49
N ALA A 69 2.96 -8.83 9.10
CA ALA A 69 1.72 -8.09 9.32
C ALA A 69 0.54 -8.75 8.59
N MET A 70 0.71 -9.14 7.33
CA MET A 70 -0.28 -9.91 6.57
C MET A 70 -0.59 -11.24 7.26
N LYS A 71 0.45 -11.99 7.65
CA LYS A 71 0.29 -13.28 8.35
C LYS A 71 -0.45 -13.14 9.68
N SER A 72 -0.24 -12.05 10.43
CA SER A 72 -1.02 -11.74 11.66
C SER A 72 -2.54 -11.66 11.41
N MET A 73 -2.97 -11.43 10.17
CA MET A 73 -4.38 -11.37 9.78
C MET A 73 -4.91 -12.70 9.22
N MET A 74 -4.03 -13.67 8.98
CA MET A 74 -4.38 -15.00 8.44
C MET A 74 -4.68 -16.00 9.56
N ALA A 75 -5.31 -17.11 9.18
CA ALA A 75 -5.67 -18.19 10.10
C ALA A 75 -4.46 -18.73 10.90
N ASN A 76 -4.71 -19.09 12.17
CA ASN A 76 -3.75 -19.66 13.11
C ASN A 76 -2.53 -18.79 13.47
N SER A 77 -2.58 -17.49 13.17
CA SER A 77 -1.51 -16.55 13.51
C SER A 77 -1.44 -16.18 14.98
N ASN A 78 -2.51 -16.36 15.76
CA ASN A 78 -2.52 -16.12 17.21
C ASN A 78 -1.83 -17.24 18.02
N SER A 79 -0.71 -17.75 17.51
CA SER A 79 0.08 -18.74 18.21
C SER A 79 0.91 -18.12 19.33
N ASN A 80 0.98 -18.86 20.44
CA ASN A 80 1.87 -18.58 21.55
C ASN A 80 3.29 -19.14 21.33
N ALA A 81 3.52 -19.86 20.23
CA ALA A 81 4.81 -20.46 19.92
C ALA A 81 5.89 -19.39 19.73
N TRP A 82 7.07 -19.71 20.25
CA TRP A 82 8.22 -18.82 20.27
C TRP A 82 8.78 -18.50 18.88
N GLU A 83 8.64 -19.44 17.94
CA GLU A 83 9.15 -19.39 16.56
C GLU A 83 8.11 -18.87 15.55
N THR A 84 7.01 -18.28 16.03
CA THR A 84 5.94 -17.81 15.15
C THR A 84 6.45 -16.65 14.29
N ASP A 85 6.34 -16.80 12.97
CA ASP A 85 6.80 -15.85 11.95
C ASP A 85 6.05 -14.51 11.90
N THR A 86 5.06 -14.33 12.77
CA THR A 86 4.36 -13.05 12.94
C THR A 86 5.01 -12.15 13.98
N ARG A 87 5.92 -12.64 14.82
CA ARG A 87 6.44 -11.88 15.97
C ARG A 87 7.64 -11.02 15.61
N TRP A 88 7.80 -9.88 16.30
CA TRP A 88 8.96 -9.00 16.12
C TRP A 88 10.29 -9.71 16.30
N ARG A 89 10.38 -10.60 17.30
CA ARG A 89 11.58 -11.40 17.52
C ARG A 89 11.98 -12.17 16.26
N TRP A 90 11.04 -12.91 15.66
CA TRP A 90 11.32 -13.68 14.45
C TRP A 90 11.73 -12.78 13.29
N ILE A 91 11.04 -11.64 13.12
CA ILE A 91 11.37 -10.64 12.10
C ILE A 91 12.82 -10.18 12.24
N PHE A 92 13.25 -9.78 13.45
CA PHE A 92 14.62 -9.30 13.66
C PHE A 92 15.67 -10.42 13.62
N GLU A 93 15.36 -11.64 14.09
CA GLU A 93 16.28 -12.79 13.98
C GLU A 93 16.48 -13.20 12.51
N ASN A 94 15.40 -13.35 11.74
CA ASN A 94 15.46 -13.66 10.31
C ASN A 94 16.12 -12.53 9.49
N ALA A 95 15.87 -11.27 9.85
CA ALA A 95 16.54 -10.14 9.22
C ALA A 95 18.05 -10.13 9.51
N ARG A 96 18.47 -10.45 10.74
CA ARG A 96 19.89 -10.58 11.11
C ARG A 96 20.59 -11.69 10.33
N GLU A 97 19.93 -12.84 10.15
CA GLU A 97 20.45 -13.96 9.35
C GLU A 97 20.62 -13.56 7.88
N ARG A 98 19.64 -12.85 7.29
CA ARG A 98 19.71 -12.39 5.88
C ARG A 98 20.73 -11.29 5.64
N ALA A 99 20.97 -10.44 6.64
CA ALA A 99 21.96 -9.38 6.57
C ALA A 99 23.41 -9.89 6.66
N ASP A 100 23.64 -11.22 6.75
CA ASP A 100 24.95 -11.85 6.99
C ASP A 100 25.68 -11.21 8.19
N GLY A 101 24.90 -10.89 9.23
CA GLY A 101 25.39 -10.12 10.38
C GLY A 101 26.32 -10.90 11.32
N GLU A 102 26.43 -12.22 11.17
CA GLU A 102 27.06 -13.09 12.17
C GLU A 102 28.59 -13.19 12.04
N TYR A 103 29.15 -13.10 10.82
CA TYR A 103 30.58 -13.35 10.60
C TYR A 103 31.26 -12.24 9.80
N ALA A 104 32.38 -11.72 10.30
CA ALA A 104 33.24 -10.80 9.55
C ALA A 104 34.14 -11.54 8.53
N VAL A 105 34.39 -12.83 8.77
CA VAL A 105 35.16 -13.76 7.95
C VAL A 105 34.54 -15.14 8.12
N ASP A 106 34.40 -15.90 7.03
CA ASP A 106 33.94 -17.29 7.08
C ASP A 106 34.71 -18.10 8.16
N PRO A 107 34.04 -18.88 9.03
CA PRO A 107 34.70 -19.59 10.12
C PRO A 107 35.84 -20.52 9.68
N ALA A 108 35.71 -21.17 8.52
CA ALA A 108 36.76 -22.03 7.98
C ALA A 108 37.95 -21.18 7.46
N MET A 109 37.68 -20.02 6.88
CA MET A 109 38.72 -19.08 6.46
C MET A 109 39.44 -18.43 7.65
N ALA A 110 38.72 -18.07 8.73
CA ALA A 110 39.31 -17.55 9.96
C ALA A 110 40.20 -18.61 10.65
N ALA A 111 39.77 -19.87 10.67
CA ALA A 111 40.58 -20.98 11.16
C ALA A 111 41.84 -21.20 10.31
N ASN A 112 41.74 -21.12 8.98
CA ASN A 112 42.87 -21.25 8.06
C ASN A 112 43.89 -20.11 8.18
N LEU A 113 43.43 -18.91 8.52
CA LEU A 113 44.28 -17.74 8.73
C LEU A 113 44.85 -17.64 10.16
N GLY A 114 44.51 -18.58 11.05
CA GLY A 114 44.91 -18.54 12.46
C GLY A 114 44.29 -17.39 13.25
N LEU A 115 43.20 -16.80 12.75
CA LEU A 115 42.52 -15.64 13.31
C LEU A 115 41.37 -16.02 14.27
N SER A 116 41.19 -17.30 14.56
CA SER A 116 40.07 -17.82 15.35
C SER A 116 39.98 -17.32 16.80
N SER A 117 41.06 -16.75 17.36
CA SER A 117 41.08 -16.12 18.69
C SER A 117 41.20 -14.59 18.68
N ASP A 118 41.68 -14.02 17.57
CA ASP A 118 42.13 -12.61 17.50
C ASP A 118 41.34 -11.80 16.46
N ALA A 119 40.45 -12.43 15.68
CA ALA A 119 39.48 -11.74 14.85
C ALA A 119 38.38 -11.13 15.74
N ILE A 120 38.45 -9.81 15.92
CA ILE A 120 37.35 -9.05 16.51
C ILE A 120 36.21 -9.05 15.48
N SER A 121 35.17 -9.85 15.73
CA SER A 121 33.96 -9.84 14.91
C SER A 121 33.18 -8.56 15.21
N GLY A 122 33.03 -7.69 14.21
CA GLY A 122 32.12 -6.54 14.25
C GLY A 122 30.66 -6.98 14.15
N ASN A 123 30.20 -7.80 15.10
CA ASN A 123 28.83 -8.29 15.21
C ASN A 123 27.83 -7.12 15.10
N THR A 124 26.64 -7.37 14.57
CA THR A 124 25.51 -6.41 14.45
C THR A 124 24.92 -5.97 15.80
N GLY A 125 25.71 -6.06 16.87
CA GLY A 125 25.38 -5.69 18.23
C GLY A 125 26.03 -6.65 19.21
N ASP A 126 26.14 -6.16 20.43
CA ASP A 126 27.08 -6.62 21.44
C ASP A 126 26.63 -7.82 22.27
N GLY A 127 25.61 -8.54 21.81
CA GLY A 127 25.17 -9.79 22.39
C GLY A 127 26.13 -10.95 22.12
N ALA A 128 26.39 -11.76 23.14
CA ALA A 128 26.76 -13.16 22.92
C ALA A 128 25.74 -13.81 21.96
N GLN A 129 26.21 -14.72 21.09
CA GLN A 129 25.51 -15.37 19.97
C GLN A 129 24.05 -15.86 20.21
N ALA A 130 23.55 -15.89 21.44
CA ALA A 130 22.28 -16.52 21.78
C ALA A 130 21.02 -15.73 21.34
N HIS A 131 20.92 -14.39 21.49
CA HIS A 131 19.63 -13.68 21.31
C HIS A 131 19.71 -12.21 20.83
N ILE A 132 18.80 -11.83 19.91
CA ILE A 132 18.64 -10.47 19.34
C ILE A 132 18.26 -9.38 20.37
N ILE A 133 17.70 -9.79 21.52
CA ILE A 133 17.25 -8.89 22.61
C ILE A 133 18.36 -8.01 23.19
N ASN A 134 19.62 -8.40 23.02
CA ASN A 134 20.76 -7.63 23.50
C ASN A 134 21.11 -6.45 22.57
N ASN A 135 20.58 -6.44 21.35
CA ASN A 135 20.94 -5.49 20.31
C ASN A 135 19.75 -4.60 19.91
N VAL A 136 18.55 -5.17 19.92
CA VAL A 136 17.30 -4.47 19.63
C VAL A 136 16.46 -4.41 20.89
N THR A 137 16.14 -3.19 21.31
CA THR A 137 15.34 -2.91 22.51
C THR A 137 14.19 -1.97 22.17
N PRO A 138 13.11 -1.97 22.97
CA PRO A 138 12.14 -0.88 22.90
C PRO A 138 12.83 0.45 23.24
N THR A 139 12.42 1.55 22.60
CA THR A 139 12.90 2.90 22.90
C THR A 139 12.58 3.30 24.34
N THR A 140 11.45 2.83 24.88
CA THR A 140 11.10 3.03 26.29
C THR A 140 10.39 1.82 26.86
N THR A 141 10.67 1.50 28.13
CA THR A 141 10.08 0.36 28.83
C THR A 141 8.56 0.49 28.95
N GLU A 142 7.84 -0.53 28.48
CA GLU A 142 6.39 -0.66 28.59
C GLU A 142 6.00 -2.09 29.02
N ILE A 143 4.75 -2.28 29.45
CA ILE A 143 4.23 -3.61 29.76
C ILE A 143 3.93 -4.34 28.45
N ALA A 144 4.62 -5.44 28.18
CA ALA A 144 4.40 -6.30 27.03
C ALA A 144 3.97 -7.72 27.45
N SER A 145 3.49 -8.52 26.50
CA SER A 145 3.08 -9.91 26.79
C SER A 145 4.26 -10.87 26.80
N HIS A 146 5.38 -10.49 26.18
CA HIS A 146 6.59 -11.31 26.09
C HIS A 146 7.86 -10.52 26.42
N MET A 147 8.96 -11.25 26.61
CA MET A 147 10.27 -10.69 26.99
C MET A 147 10.88 -9.80 25.88
N PHE A 148 10.65 -10.14 24.62
CA PHE A 148 11.06 -9.32 23.47
C PHE A 148 9.84 -8.63 22.87
N TYR A 149 9.89 -7.31 22.80
CA TYR A 149 8.84 -6.45 22.26
C TYR A 149 9.45 -5.13 21.80
N ILE A 150 8.69 -4.37 21.01
CA ILE A 150 9.03 -3.00 20.63
C ILE A 150 7.83 -2.09 20.95
N ASN A 151 8.04 -0.77 21.00
CA ASN A 151 6.96 0.16 21.29
C ASN A 151 6.00 0.23 20.09
N SER A 152 4.70 0.07 20.32
CA SER A 152 3.67 0.21 19.27
C SER A 152 3.06 1.61 19.31
N GLY A 153 2.77 2.18 18.14
CA GLY A 153 2.13 3.49 17.99
C GLY A 153 0.64 3.53 18.35
N THR A 154 0.28 2.95 19.50
CA THR A 154 -1.10 2.82 19.98
C THR A 154 -1.27 3.41 21.37
N ASN A 155 -2.52 3.67 21.77
CA ASN A 155 -2.98 3.86 23.15
C ASN A 155 -1.90 4.25 24.19
N GLY A 156 -1.67 5.56 24.36
CA GLY A 156 -0.82 6.09 25.44
C GLY A 156 0.68 6.08 25.18
N THR A 157 1.19 5.33 24.19
CA THR A 157 2.62 5.34 23.84
C THR A 157 3.12 6.71 23.38
N GLY A 158 2.27 7.53 22.75
CA GLY A 158 2.62 8.90 22.37
C GLY A 158 2.91 9.82 23.57
N GLY A 159 2.25 9.58 24.70
CA GLY A 159 2.54 10.31 25.94
C GLY A 159 3.84 9.86 26.62
N ILE A 160 4.33 8.68 26.28
CA ILE A 160 5.57 8.10 26.83
C ILE A 160 6.78 8.50 25.98
N LEU A 161 6.66 8.38 24.65
CA LEU A 161 7.76 8.65 23.72
C LEU A 161 7.91 10.14 23.33
N GLY A 162 6.87 10.95 23.53
CA GLY A 162 6.92 12.39 23.26
C GLY A 162 6.56 12.79 21.82
N THR A 163 6.77 14.06 21.48
CA THR A 163 6.27 14.68 20.23
C THR A 163 7.14 14.44 19.00
N GLU A 164 8.33 13.87 19.17
CA GLU A 164 9.23 13.49 18.07
C GLU A 164 8.73 12.25 17.32
N TYR A 165 7.84 11.49 17.96
CA TYR A 165 7.22 10.32 17.38
C TYR A 165 5.87 10.66 16.71
N PRO A 166 5.40 9.84 15.76
CA PRO A 166 4.16 10.11 15.05
C PRO A 166 2.91 10.05 15.96
N GLU A 167 1.79 10.63 15.51
CA GLU A 167 0.51 10.52 16.23
C GLU A 167 0.14 9.04 16.45
N THR A 168 -0.26 8.68 17.67
CA THR A 168 -0.71 7.32 17.99
C THR A 168 -2.14 7.06 17.54
N LEU A 169 -2.43 5.83 17.16
CA LEU A 169 -3.78 5.36 16.88
C LEU A 169 -4.47 4.88 18.17
N ILE A 170 -5.77 5.09 18.24
CA ILE A 170 -6.65 4.62 19.31
C ILE A 170 -7.19 3.25 18.94
N LEU A 171 -7.18 2.35 19.92
CA LEU A 171 -7.73 1.01 19.81
C LEU A 171 -8.61 0.70 21.03
N GLY A 172 -9.85 0.30 20.79
CA GLY A 172 -10.81 0.01 21.88
C GLY A 172 -10.43 -1.20 22.72
N ASP A 173 -9.81 -2.23 22.12
CA ASP A 173 -9.41 -3.45 22.82
C ASP A 173 -7.97 -3.35 23.36
N PRO A 174 -7.78 -3.29 24.69
CA PRO A 174 -6.45 -3.20 25.30
C PRO A 174 -5.62 -4.48 25.14
N SER A 175 -6.24 -5.63 24.87
CA SER A 175 -5.53 -6.89 24.64
C SER A 175 -4.81 -6.88 23.29
N VAL A 176 -5.49 -6.37 22.25
CA VAL A 176 -4.90 -6.21 20.91
C VAL A 176 -3.80 -5.14 20.93
N ALA A 177 -3.96 -4.07 21.71
CA ALA A 177 -2.91 -3.05 21.86
C ALA A 177 -1.62 -3.62 22.47
N LYS A 178 -1.73 -4.51 23.47
CA LYS A 178 -0.58 -5.24 24.03
C LYS A 178 0.03 -6.21 23.02
N LEU A 179 -0.81 -6.89 22.24
CA LEU A 179 -0.35 -7.83 21.21
C LEU A 179 0.46 -7.12 20.12
N ASP A 180 0.10 -5.88 19.76
CA ASP A 180 0.78 -5.07 18.76
C ASP A 180 2.23 -4.69 19.15
N ARG A 181 2.57 -4.77 20.44
CA ARG A 181 3.95 -4.61 20.93
C ARG A 181 4.81 -5.85 20.66
N ASP A 182 4.18 -7.01 20.53
CA ASP A 182 4.87 -8.31 20.32
C ASP A 182 4.94 -8.69 18.83
N ARG A 183 4.06 -8.14 17.99
CA ARG A 183 3.97 -8.40 16.55
C ARG A 183 3.30 -7.23 15.82
N PRO A 184 3.58 -6.97 14.53
CA PRO A 184 2.84 -5.99 13.77
C PRO A 184 1.37 -6.40 13.61
N ILE A 185 0.45 -5.57 14.11
CA ILE A 185 -0.99 -5.73 13.92
C ILE A 185 -1.51 -4.61 13.02
N ILE A 186 -2.13 -4.99 11.89
CA ILE A 186 -2.92 -4.10 11.03
C ILE A 186 -4.39 -4.48 11.18
N THR A 187 -5.26 -3.53 11.49
CA THR A 187 -6.70 -3.75 11.69
C THR A 187 -7.52 -2.51 11.38
N MET A 188 -8.77 -2.70 10.95
CA MET A 188 -9.75 -1.62 10.74
C MET A 188 -10.22 -0.99 12.05
N ASP A 189 -9.99 -1.65 13.20
CA ASP A 189 -10.39 -1.12 14.52
C ASP A 189 -9.48 0.02 15.02
N LYS A 190 -8.29 0.17 14.43
CA LYS A 190 -7.39 1.29 14.72
C LYS A 190 -7.89 2.55 14.01
N ALA A 191 -8.12 3.60 14.78
CA ALA A 191 -8.53 4.90 14.27
C ALA A 191 -7.68 6.01 14.89
N TYR A 192 -7.68 7.20 14.29
CA TYR A 192 -7.12 8.38 14.91
C TYR A 192 -7.94 8.83 16.13
N SER A 193 -7.37 9.75 16.91
CA SER A 193 -7.98 10.31 18.13
C SER A 193 -9.36 10.94 17.94
N ASP A 194 -9.69 11.39 16.73
CA ASP A 194 -10.99 11.96 16.35
C ASP A 194 -11.98 10.92 15.80
N GLY A 195 -11.62 9.63 15.82
CA GLY A 195 -12.40 8.52 15.29
C GLY A 195 -12.30 8.34 13.76
N SER A 196 -11.54 9.19 13.06
CA SER A 196 -11.33 9.01 11.62
C SER A 196 -10.40 7.83 11.33
N GLN A 197 -10.69 7.09 10.26
CA GLN A 197 -9.83 5.99 9.79
C GLN A 197 -8.61 6.52 9.04
N TYR A 198 -8.79 7.54 8.21
CA TYR A 198 -7.73 8.12 7.39
C TYR A 198 -7.66 9.62 7.62
N LYS A 199 -6.45 10.16 7.66
CA LYS A 199 -6.17 11.60 7.76
C LYS A 199 -5.19 12.05 6.70
N LEU A 200 -5.25 13.33 6.38
CA LEU A 200 -4.17 14.00 5.67
C LEU A 200 -2.98 14.10 6.63
N ILE A 201 -1.91 13.40 6.32
CA ILE A 201 -0.66 13.44 7.07
C ILE A 201 0.50 13.77 6.12
N PRO A 202 1.61 14.33 6.63
CA PRO A 202 2.77 14.61 5.80
C PRO A 202 3.29 13.33 5.15
N TYR A 203 3.57 13.40 3.86
CA TYR A 203 4.28 12.33 3.17
C TYR A 203 5.69 12.18 3.74
N PRO A 204 6.14 10.96 4.06
CA PRO A 204 7.47 10.75 4.63
C PRO A 204 8.56 11.25 3.67
N ASN A 205 9.73 11.57 4.22
CA ASN A 205 10.85 12.06 3.43
C ASN A 205 11.54 10.89 2.71
N VAL A 206 10.91 10.42 1.63
CA VAL A 206 11.33 9.21 0.91
C VAL A 206 11.52 9.47 -0.58
N HIS A 207 12.44 8.74 -1.21
CA HIS A 207 12.69 8.83 -2.64
C HIS A 207 11.70 8.00 -3.47
N PHE A 208 10.41 8.17 -3.21
CA PHE A 208 9.33 7.55 -3.96
C PHE A 208 8.24 8.59 -4.30
N GLY A 209 8.01 8.82 -5.59
CA GLY A 209 7.18 9.91 -6.12
C GLY A 209 5.68 9.65 -6.09
N TYR A 210 5.17 8.98 -5.05
CA TYR A 210 3.73 8.79 -4.88
C TYR A 210 3.02 10.14 -4.71
N THR A 211 3.63 11.03 -3.92
CA THR A 211 3.30 12.45 -3.83
C THR A 211 4.60 13.22 -3.59
N THR A 212 4.55 14.54 -3.70
CA THR A 212 5.71 15.40 -3.41
C THR A 212 6.05 15.33 -1.92
N GLN A 213 7.33 15.20 -1.58
CA GLN A 213 7.80 15.21 -0.19
C GLN A 213 7.30 16.44 0.57
N GLY A 214 6.88 16.23 1.82
CA GLY A 214 6.32 17.28 2.69
C GLY A 214 4.90 17.74 2.31
N GLN A 215 4.34 17.31 1.17
CA GLN A 215 2.92 17.47 0.92
C GLN A 215 2.12 16.45 1.73
N ASN A 216 0.89 16.80 2.06
CA ASN A 216 0.00 15.87 2.73
C ASN A 216 -0.58 14.86 1.74
N PHE A 217 -0.77 13.64 2.22
CA PHE A 217 -1.51 12.59 1.53
C PHE A 217 -2.42 11.89 2.52
N LEU A 218 -3.45 11.23 1.99
CA LEU A 218 -4.45 10.57 2.80
C LEU A 218 -3.94 9.17 3.17
N ALA A 219 -3.74 8.92 4.46
CA ALA A 219 -3.26 7.62 4.93
C ALA A 219 -3.67 7.36 6.40
N LYS A 220 -3.53 6.09 6.81
CA LYS A 220 -3.49 5.68 8.22
C LYS A 220 -2.09 5.16 8.52
N ARG A 221 -1.37 5.81 9.44
CA ARG A 221 0.01 5.45 9.79
C ARG A 221 0.04 4.49 10.97
N ASN A 222 0.31 3.21 10.72
CA ASN A 222 0.71 2.28 11.76
C ASN A 222 2.22 2.36 11.92
N TRP A 223 2.71 2.45 13.16
CA TRP A 223 4.13 2.59 13.39
C TRP A 223 4.59 1.87 14.66
N TRP A 224 5.87 1.49 14.67
CA TRP A 224 6.54 0.84 15.80
C TRP A 224 7.94 1.42 15.97
N ALA A 225 8.33 1.66 17.22
CA ALA A 225 9.61 2.26 17.57
C ALA A 225 10.53 1.27 18.29
N PHE A 226 11.80 1.28 17.91
CA PHE A 226 12.83 0.42 18.48
C PHE A 226 14.20 1.12 18.42
N SER A 227 15.09 0.71 19.32
CA SER A 227 16.48 1.15 19.33
C SER A 227 17.40 0.03 18.85
N VAL A 228 18.44 0.38 18.11
CA VAL A 228 19.54 -0.53 17.78
C VAL A 228 20.83 -0.04 18.45
N THR A 229 21.50 -0.92 19.18
CA THR A 229 22.75 -0.63 19.90
C THR A 229 23.94 -1.32 19.24
N TYR A 230 25.02 -0.57 19.00
CA TYR A 230 26.26 -1.04 18.39
C TYR A 230 27.50 -0.68 19.24
N GLY A 231 28.48 -1.56 19.29
CA GLY A 231 29.82 -1.30 19.83
C GLY A 231 30.02 -1.45 21.36
N ALA A 232 28.99 -1.70 22.16
CA ALA A 232 29.03 -1.88 23.62
C ALA A 232 29.99 -2.97 24.17
N THR A 233 30.09 -4.13 23.54
CA THR A 233 30.99 -5.25 23.90
C THR A 233 32.38 -5.01 23.32
N SER A 234 32.46 -4.32 22.18
CA SER A 234 33.72 -3.99 21.51
C SER A 234 34.37 -2.70 22.03
N ALA A 235 33.67 -1.91 22.85
CA ALA A 235 34.11 -0.57 23.26
C ALA A 235 35.41 -0.60 24.06
N ALA A 236 35.56 -1.59 24.96
CA ALA A 236 36.76 -1.76 25.78
C ALA A 236 38.00 -2.12 24.94
N ASP A 237 37.82 -2.88 23.85
CA ASP A 237 38.91 -3.40 23.02
C ASP A 237 39.26 -2.48 21.84
N THR A 238 38.25 -1.80 21.28
CA THR A 238 38.41 -0.96 20.07
C THR A 238 38.58 0.52 20.39
N GLY A 239 38.10 0.98 21.55
CA GLY A 239 38.01 2.39 21.91
C GLY A 239 36.98 3.18 21.10
N VAL A 240 36.10 2.49 20.36
CA VAL A 240 34.96 3.10 19.66
C VAL A 240 33.78 3.18 20.62
N GLU A 241 33.18 4.36 20.73
CA GLU A 241 32.02 4.60 21.60
C GLU A 241 30.80 3.79 21.14
N THR A 242 30.03 3.29 22.10
CA THR A 242 28.73 2.67 21.85
C THR A 242 27.81 3.66 21.17
N VAL A 243 27.18 3.27 20.08
CA VAL A 243 26.18 4.07 19.38
C VAL A 243 24.83 3.40 19.54
N GLN A 244 23.87 4.12 20.10
CA GLN A 244 22.46 3.73 20.11
C GLN A 244 21.70 4.69 19.21
N LYS A 245 20.88 4.14 18.32
CA LYS A 245 20.01 4.90 17.42
C LYS A 245 18.57 4.42 17.55
N ASP A 246 17.64 5.37 17.47
CA ASP A 246 16.21 5.12 17.55
C ASP A 246 15.58 5.19 16.16
N TYR A 247 14.74 4.22 15.87
CA TYR A 247 14.09 4.06 14.58
C TYR A 247 12.59 3.94 14.73
N VAL A 248 11.86 4.46 13.75
CA VAL A 248 10.43 4.25 13.57
C VAL A 248 10.21 3.50 12.26
N LEU A 249 9.70 2.28 12.37
CA LEU A 249 9.16 1.54 11.23
C LEU A 249 7.69 1.91 11.09
N SER A 250 7.26 2.33 9.90
CA SER A 250 5.88 2.67 9.60
C SER A 250 5.34 1.86 8.43
N ILE A 251 4.11 1.35 8.58
CA ILE A 251 3.25 0.92 7.47
C ILE A 251 2.15 1.96 7.34
N TYR A 252 2.21 2.74 6.28
CA TYR A 252 1.14 3.62 5.86
C TYR A 252 0.12 2.80 5.07
N GLU A 253 -1.11 2.72 5.57
CA GLU A 253 -2.25 2.22 4.81
C GLU A 253 -2.77 3.36 3.94
N VAL A 254 -2.47 3.27 2.65
CA VAL A 254 -2.70 4.30 1.65
C VAL A 254 -3.88 3.88 0.78
N PRO A 255 -5.08 4.46 0.97
CA PRO A 255 -6.17 4.28 0.03
C PRO A 255 -5.72 4.70 -1.37
N SER A 256 -6.23 4.00 -2.39
CA SER A 256 -6.09 4.45 -3.77
C SER A 256 -6.67 5.86 -3.88
N GLN A 257 -5.79 6.80 -4.19
CA GLN A 257 -6.08 8.22 -4.17
C GLN A 257 -5.45 8.95 -5.35
N LEU A 258 -4.71 8.25 -6.22
CA LEU A 258 -4.06 8.85 -7.38
C LEU A 258 -5.03 8.97 -8.54
N ALA A 259 -4.77 9.93 -9.43
CA ALA A 259 -5.57 10.13 -10.64
C ALA A 259 -5.61 8.86 -11.51
N LEU A 260 -4.47 8.16 -11.62
CA LEU A 260 -4.34 6.90 -12.33
C LEU A 260 -3.42 5.94 -11.56
N GLY A 261 -3.92 4.73 -11.31
CA GLY A 261 -3.18 3.65 -10.65
C GLY A 261 -3.24 2.34 -11.44
N SER A 262 -2.13 1.61 -11.52
CA SER A 262 -2.10 0.28 -12.13
C SER A 262 -1.12 -0.65 -11.44
N THR A 263 -1.51 -1.92 -11.33
CA THR A 263 -0.67 -3.00 -10.77
C THR A 263 0.06 -3.82 -11.84
N THR A 264 0.01 -3.39 -13.10
CA THR A 264 0.58 -4.09 -14.27
C THR A 264 1.34 -3.13 -15.20
N MET A 265 1.90 -3.66 -16.29
CA MET A 265 2.47 -2.85 -17.36
C MET A 265 1.39 -1.99 -18.03
N THR A 266 1.61 -0.67 -18.07
CA THR A 266 0.60 0.30 -18.52
C THR A 266 1.16 1.22 -19.59
N TYR A 267 0.40 1.39 -20.68
CA TYR A 267 0.66 2.37 -21.73
C TYR A 267 -0.16 3.63 -21.50
N LEU A 268 0.53 4.78 -21.51
CA LEU A 268 -0.05 6.10 -21.22
C LEU A 268 0.12 7.02 -22.43
N GLY A 269 -0.93 7.74 -22.83
CA GLY A 269 -0.86 8.80 -23.85
C GLY A 269 -1.40 8.42 -25.24
N ALA A 270 -1.69 7.15 -25.50
CA ALA A 270 -2.29 6.71 -26.76
C ALA A 270 -3.23 5.52 -26.59
N HIS A 271 -4.25 5.44 -27.45
CA HIS A 271 -5.19 4.33 -27.59
C HIS A 271 -4.57 3.14 -28.33
N ASN A 272 -5.22 1.97 -28.31
CA ASN A 272 -4.69 0.78 -28.97
C ASN A 272 -4.58 0.90 -30.50
N ASP A 273 -5.40 1.74 -31.13
CA ASP A 273 -5.32 2.05 -32.56
C ASP A 273 -4.19 3.05 -32.92
N GLY A 274 -3.50 3.59 -31.90
CA GLY A 274 -2.40 4.53 -32.05
C GLY A 274 -2.82 6.00 -32.00
N THR A 275 -4.11 6.33 -31.86
CA THR A 275 -4.52 7.73 -31.70
C THR A 275 -4.09 8.26 -30.33
N GLU A 276 -3.50 9.46 -30.29
CA GLU A 276 -3.09 10.10 -29.04
C GLU A 276 -4.30 10.50 -28.19
N TRP A 277 -4.09 10.62 -26.88
CA TRP A 277 -5.09 11.18 -25.97
C TRP A 277 -5.26 12.69 -26.22
N ALA A 278 -6.44 13.11 -26.66
CA ALA A 278 -6.74 14.53 -26.93
C ALA A 278 -7.50 15.23 -25.80
N ASN A 279 -8.52 14.58 -25.24
CA ASN A 279 -9.46 15.18 -24.27
C ASN A 279 -9.25 14.63 -22.84
N VAL A 280 -8.00 14.45 -22.44
CA VAL A 280 -7.62 13.83 -21.16
C VAL A 280 -6.81 14.82 -20.34
N ASN A 281 -7.33 15.19 -19.17
CA ASN A 281 -6.65 15.99 -18.18
C ASN A 281 -6.29 15.12 -16.97
N ILE A 282 -5.02 15.14 -16.57
CA ILE A 282 -4.53 14.37 -15.42
C ILE A 282 -3.88 15.33 -14.42
N GLN A 283 -4.48 15.46 -13.25
CA GLN A 283 -4.01 16.31 -12.16
C GLN A 283 -3.51 15.46 -10.99
N GLY A 284 -2.21 15.55 -10.71
CA GLY A 284 -1.55 14.81 -9.64
C GLY A 284 -0.64 13.69 -10.17
N SER A 285 -0.17 12.84 -9.25
CA SER A 285 0.74 11.75 -9.57
C SER A 285 0.03 10.56 -10.23
N VAL A 286 0.77 9.85 -11.07
CA VAL A 286 0.36 8.56 -11.65
C VAL A 286 1.24 7.45 -11.10
N TYR A 287 0.64 6.28 -10.83
CA TYR A 287 1.38 5.07 -10.46
C TYR A 287 1.08 3.92 -11.41
N ALA A 288 2.12 3.20 -11.85
CA ALA A 288 1.98 1.91 -12.50
C ALA A 288 3.15 0.99 -12.13
N SER A 289 2.91 -0.31 -11.89
CA SER A 289 3.99 -1.27 -11.60
C SER A 289 5.08 -1.25 -12.66
N GLN A 290 4.72 -1.09 -13.94
CA GLN A 290 5.62 -0.70 -15.01
C GLN A 290 4.91 0.29 -15.93
N ALA A 291 5.56 1.38 -16.33
CA ALA A 291 4.96 2.42 -17.15
C ALA A 291 5.73 2.64 -18.45
N GLU A 292 5.01 2.80 -19.56
CA GLU A 292 5.57 3.26 -20.83
C GLU A 292 4.68 4.36 -21.42
N THR A 293 5.25 5.53 -21.70
CA THR A 293 4.50 6.57 -22.42
C THR A 293 4.50 6.29 -23.92
N ARG A 294 3.39 6.61 -24.58
CA ARG A 294 3.14 6.44 -26.01
C ARG A 294 2.44 7.71 -26.50
N GLY A 295 2.94 8.30 -27.58
CA GLY A 295 2.45 9.59 -28.07
C GLY A 295 2.89 10.77 -27.19
N SER A 296 2.18 11.88 -27.32
CA SER A 296 2.52 13.14 -26.65
C SER A 296 1.68 13.33 -25.38
N ILE A 297 2.22 12.91 -24.23
CA ILE A 297 1.59 13.14 -22.92
C ILE A 297 2.47 13.98 -21.99
N ALA A 298 1.84 14.89 -21.23
CA ALA A 298 2.48 15.64 -20.17
C ALA A 298 1.88 15.22 -18.82
N LEU A 299 2.73 14.71 -17.92
CA LEU A 299 2.34 14.32 -16.55
C LEU A 299 3.08 15.18 -15.52
N GLY A 300 2.48 15.38 -14.34
CA GLY A 300 3.15 16.04 -13.22
C GLY A 300 4.24 15.17 -12.60
N SER A 301 3.91 13.91 -12.29
CA SER A 301 4.80 12.91 -11.73
C SER A 301 4.35 11.50 -12.10
N LEU A 302 5.30 10.57 -12.18
CA LEU A 302 5.07 9.17 -12.50
C LEU A 302 5.96 8.30 -11.60
N ALA A 303 5.31 7.50 -10.76
CA ALA A 303 5.95 6.53 -9.88
C ALA A 303 5.74 5.11 -10.41
N SER A 304 6.76 4.27 -10.24
CA SER A 304 6.71 2.87 -10.64
C SER A 304 7.40 1.96 -9.63
N ARG A 305 7.13 0.67 -9.74
CA ARG A 305 7.85 -0.35 -8.95
C ARG A 305 9.00 -0.95 -9.75
N ASP A 306 8.70 -1.36 -10.99
CA ASP A 306 9.56 -2.20 -11.83
C ASP A 306 10.22 -1.39 -12.97
N GLY A 307 9.72 -0.19 -13.30
CA GLY A 307 10.42 0.74 -14.20
C GLY A 307 9.52 1.67 -15.01
N VAL A 308 10.11 2.77 -15.50
CA VAL A 308 9.46 3.75 -16.38
C VAL A 308 10.25 3.87 -17.69
N THR A 309 9.55 3.86 -18.83
CA THR A 309 10.11 4.17 -20.14
C THR A 309 9.37 5.37 -20.74
N LEU A 310 10.07 6.47 -20.98
CA LEU A 310 9.54 7.59 -21.74
C LEU A 310 9.81 7.41 -23.22
N ARG A 311 8.78 7.58 -24.06
CA ARG A 311 8.92 7.62 -25.53
C ARG A 311 8.34 8.92 -26.09
N ASP A 312 8.67 9.14 -27.36
CA ASP A 312 8.14 10.24 -28.17
C ASP A 312 8.41 11.62 -27.53
N SER A 313 7.52 12.59 -27.75
CA SER A 313 7.54 13.93 -27.14
C SER A 313 6.94 13.99 -25.73
N SER A 314 6.80 12.85 -25.05
CA SER A 314 6.26 12.80 -23.69
C SER A 314 7.17 13.50 -22.68
N ALA A 315 6.56 14.13 -21.67
CA ALA A 315 7.29 14.73 -20.56
C ALA A 315 6.62 14.43 -19.21
N VAL A 316 7.42 14.19 -18.18
CA VAL A 316 6.98 14.00 -16.80
C VAL A 316 7.72 14.99 -15.91
N GLY A 317 6.99 15.91 -15.30
CA GLY A 317 7.58 17.01 -14.49
C GLY A 317 8.66 17.79 -15.23
N GLY A 318 8.54 17.90 -16.57
CA GLY A 318 9.53 18.56 -17.43
C GLY A 318 10.71 17.67 -17.89
N ILE A 319 10.82 16.44 -17.42
CA ILE A 319 11.79 15.44 -17.90
C ILE A 319 11.23 14.72 -19.12
N ASN A 320 12.01 14.63 -20.19
CA ASN A 320 11.67 13.88 -21.40
C ASN A 320 12.73 12.82 -21.71
N ALA A 321 12.49 11.99 -22.73
CA ALA A 321 13.40 10.90 -23.11
C ALA A 321 14.82 11.36 -23.50
N ASN A 322 15.01 12.64 -23.86
CA ASN A 322 16.30 13.21 -24.24
C ASN A 322 16.96 14.01 -23.11
N SER A 323 16.32 14.10 -21.94
CA SER A 323 16.89 14.77 -20.77
C SER A 323 18.12 14.01 -20.28
N THR A 324 19.22 14.73 -20.07
CA THR A 324 20.46 14.18 -19.47
C THR A 324 20.50 14.37 -17.95
N ASP A 325 19.46 14.99 -17.37
CA ASP A 325 19.37 15.27 -15.94
C ASP A 325 19.36 13.94 -15.17
N THR A 326 20.38 13.72 -14.34
CA THR A 326 20.32 12.67 -13.32
C THR A 326 19.37 13.11 -12.20
N ARG A 327 18.87 12.15 -11.42
CA ARG A 327 18.02 12.44 -10.24
C ARG A 327 18.73 13.42 -9.31
N GLU A 328 20.00 13.15 -9.02
CA GLU A 328 20.83 13.94 -8.11
C GLU A 328 21.01 15.36 -8.62
N ASP A 329 21.26 15.55 -9.93
CA ASP A 329 21.39 16.87 -10.53
C ASP A 329 20.06 17.63 -10.52
N TYR A 330 18.94 16.95 -10.78
CA TYR A 330 17.62 17.55 -10.76
C TYR A 330 17.25 18.07 -9.37
N GLU A 331 17.39 17.22 -8.35
CA GLU A 331 17.04 17.55 -6.97
C GLU A 331 17.97 18.65 -6.43
N ALA A 332 19.27 18.60 -6.74
CA ALA A 332 20.23 19.62 -6.34
C ALA A 332 19.98 20.98 -7.02
N THR A 333 19.56 20.99 -8.28
CA THR A 333 19.37 22.23 -9.06
C THR A 333 18.03 22.89 -8.77
N ARG A 334 16.96 22.10 -8.65
CA ARG A 334 15.58 22.60 -8.58
C ARG A 334 15.02 22.63 -7.16
N SER A 335 15.75 22.09 -6.17
CA SER A 335 15.26 21.91 -4.79
C SER A 335 13.87 21.27 -4.75
N SER A 336 13.60 20.39 -5.72
CA SER A 336 12.30 19.77 -5.95
C SER A 336 12.51 18.31 -6.26
N PHE A 337 11.57 17.49 -5.79
CA PHE A 337 11.62 16.04 -5.94
C PHE A 337 11.69 15.60 -7.41
N PHE A 338 12.46 14.55 -7.70
CA PHE A 338 12.56 14.02 -9.05
C PHE A 338 11.22 13.38 -9.47
N PRO A 339 10.60 13.83 -10.57
CA PRO A 339 9.21 13.48 -10.90
C PRO A 339 9.04 12.06 -11.46
N LEU A 340 10.14 11.36 -11.76
CA LEU A 340 10.17 9.98 -12.27
C LEU A 340 10.84 9.08 -11.24
N THR A 341 10.12 8.14 -10.65
CA THR A 341 10.70 7.32 -9.56
C THR A 341 10.36 5.86 -9.64
N THR A 342 11.29 5.05 -9.16
CA THR A 342 11.16 3.61 -8.95
C THR A 342 11.34 3.30 -7.47
N SER A 343 10.50 2.44 -6.90
CA SER A 343 10.63 2.05 -5.49
C SER A 343 11.96 1.34 -5.18
N ALA A 344 12.59 0.73 -6.18
CA ALA A 344 13.90 0.08 -6.05
C ALA A 344 15.05 1.06 -5.74
N ASP A 345 14.88 2.35 -6.03
CA ASP A 345 15.95 3.36 -5.94
C ASP A 345 16.05 4.01 -4.55
N SER A 346 15.16 3.63 -3.61
CA SER A 346 15.01 4.23 -2.29
C SER A 346 15.18 3.17 -1.19
N GLY A 347 16.43 2.92 -0.79
CA GLY A 347 16.84 1.73 -0.02
C GLY A 347 16.25 1.49 1.38
N LEU A 348 15.28 2.28 1.87
CA LEU A 348 14.51 2.02 3.12
C LEU A 348 13.01 2.21 2.93
N VAL A 349 12.52 2.02 1.71
CA VAL A 349 11.14 2.28 1.32
C VAL A 349 10.63 1.15 0.44
N SER A 350 9.40 0.71 0.69
CA SER A 350 8.74 -0.30 -0.13
C SER A 350 7.29 0.09 -0.37
N PHE A 351 6.83 0.00 -1.62
CA PHE A 351 5.44 0.22 -1.97
C PHE A 351 4.80 -1.09 -2.44
N ILE A 352 3.80 -1.54 -1.71
CA ILE A 352 3.13 -2.84 -1.89
C ILE A 352 1.66 -2.57 -2.22
N PRO A 353 1.25 -2.66 -3.50
CA PRO A 353 -0.16 -2.61 -3.83
C PRO A 353 -0.87 -3.87 -3.33
N ILE A 354 -1.95 -3.72 -2.56
CA ILE A 354 -2.73 -4.86 -2.08
C ILE A 354 -3.69 -5.28 -3.19
N ASN A 355 -3.24 -6.24 -4.00
CA ASN A 355 -4.01 -6.81 -5.10
C ASN A 355 -4.05 -8.33 -4.98
N VAL A 356 -5.23 -8.86 -4.64
CA VAL A 356 -5.50 -10.31 -4.58
C VAL A 356 -5.97 -10.88 -5.93
N GLY A 357 -5.97 -10.05 -6.98
CA GLY A 357 -6.45 -10.42 -8.31
C GLY A 357 -7.95 -10.69 -8.31
N ASN A 358 -8.35 -11.69 -9.10
CA ASN A 358 -9.75 -12.04 -9.33
C ASN A 358 -10.51 -12.42 -8.06
N ASP A 359 -9.82 -12.95 -7.04
CA ASP A 359 -10.44 -13.30 -5.76
C ASP A 359 -10.93 -12.05 -4.99
N GLY A 360 -10.46 -10.86 -5.35
CA GLY A 360 -10.95 -9.59 -4.79
C GLY A 360 -12.42 -9.30 -5.07
N PHE A 361 -12.96 -9.86 -6.15
CA PHE A 361 -14.35 -9.68 -6.56
C PHE A 361 -15.29 -10.76 -6.00
N ASP A 362 -14.76 -11.81 -5.39
CA ASP A 362 -15.52 -12.93 -4.87
C ASP A 362 -15.71 -12.79 -3.36
N ASP A 363 -16.90 -13.08 -2.85
CA ASP A 363 -17.27 -13.11 -1.43
C ASP A 363 -17.71 -14.51 -0.95
N LEU A 364 -17.64 -15.53 -1.80
CA LEU A 364 -18.12 -16.89 -1.48
C LEU A 364 -17.00 -17.86 -1.10
N SER A 365 -15.83 -17.77 -1.76
CA SER A 365 -14.69 -18.64 -1.48
C SER A 365 -13.77 -18.07 -0.39
N ASN A 366 -13.14 -18.93 0.42
CA ASN A 366 -12.10 -18.56 1.40
C ASN A 366 -12.51 -17.41 2.35
N THR A 367 -13.72 -17.47 2.92
CA THR A 367 -14.33 -16.36 3.65
C THR A 367 -13.87 -16.22 5.10
N GLY A 368 -13.19 -17.23 5.65
CA GLY A 368 -12.84 -17.28 7.07
C GLY A 368 -11.35 -17.47 7.34
N ASP A 369 -10.80 -16.61 8.21
CA ASP A 369 -9.51 -16.80 8.88
C ASP A 369 -9.74 -16.98 10.38
N THR A 370 -9.63 -18.20 10.91
CA THR A 370 -9.87 -18.51 12.33
C THR A 370 -8.59 -18.43 13.16
N ASN A 371 -8.69 -18.15 14.47
CA ASN A 371 -7.55 -18.06 15.38
C ASN A 371 -6.45 -17.08 14.89
N ARG A 372 -6.87 -15.92 14.39
CA ARG A 372 -6.00 -14.85 13.90
C ARG A 372 -5.58 -13.89 15.03
N ALA A 373 -4.40 -13.31 14.92
CA ALA A 373 -3.88 -12.34 15.90
C ALA A 373 -4.52 -10.96 15.72
N SER A 374 -4.71 -10.52 14.47
CA SER A 374 -5.45 -9.30 14.15
C SER A 374 -6.96 -9.54 14.22
N PRO A 375 -7.76 -8.61 14.78
CA PRO A 375 -9.21 -8.66 14.72
C PRO A 375 -9.75 -8.69 13.27
N THR A 376 -9.10 -7.97 12.35
CA THR A 376 -9.45 -7.96 10.93
C THR A 376 -8.75 -9.10 10.20
N SER A 377 -9.49 -9.93 9.45
CA SER A 377 -8.87 -10.98 8.62
C SER A 377 -8.21 -10.42 7.37
N TRP A 378 -7.25 -11.17 6.82
CA TRP A 378 -6.61 -10.80 5.55
C TRP A 378 -7.63 -10.69 4.42
N ASN A 379 -8.56 -11.65 4.35
CA ASN A 379 -9.62 -11.66 3.33
C ASN A 379 -10.56 -10.45 3.46
N ALA A 380 -10.99 -10.09 4.69
CA ALA A 380 -11.84 -8.92 4.91
C ALA A 380 -11.11 -7.60 4.62
N TYR A 381 -9.79 -7.57 4.82
CA TYR A 381 -8.99 -6.38 4.54
C TYR A 381 -8.70 -6.19 3.04
N SER A 382 -8.28 -7.26 2.37
CA SER A 382 -7.72 -7.22 1.02
C SER A 382 -8.75 -7.37 -0.10
N ARG A 383 -9.92 -7.98 0.17
CA ARG A 383 -10.95 -8.26 -0.84
C ARG A 383 -12.09 -7.23 -0.76
N PRO A 384 -12.28 -6.38 -1.79
CA PRO A 384 -13.41 -5.47 -1.87
C PRO A 384 -14.76 -6.14 -1.60
N ALA A 385 -15.04 -7.32 -2.17
CA ALA A 385 -16.33 -7.98 -2.03
C ALA A 385 -16.67 -8.34 -0.57
N MET A 386 -15.67 -8.75 0.22
CA MET A 386 -15.83 -9.09 1.65
C MET A 386 -16.13 -7.88 2.54
N ARG A 387 -15.92 -6.65 2.05
CA ARG A 387 -16.22 -5.40 2.77
C ARG A 387 -17.60 -4.83 2.45
N ALA A 388 -18.35 -5.47 1.55
CA ALA A 388 -19.69 -5.02 1.20
C ALA A 388 -20.65 -5.31 2.37
N ALA A 389 -21.39 -4.28 2.78
CA ALA A 389 -22.43 -4.39 3.81
C ALA A 389 -23.68 -5.09 3.27
N MET A 390 -23.93 -4.96 1.97
CA MET A 390 -25.02 -5.63 1.27
C MET A 390 -24.47 -6.66 0.28
N LYS A 391 -25.19 -7.77 0.12
CA LYS A 391 -24.83 -8.86 -0.79
C LYS A 391 -26.06 -9.27 -1.57
N LEU A 392 -25.96 -9.30 -2.90
CA LEU A 392 -26.96 -9.82 -3.80
C LEU A 392 -26.38 -11.07 -4.47
N HIS A 393 -26.92 -12.23 -4.14
CA HIS A 393 -26.47 -13.49 -4.72
C HIS A 393 -27.54 -14.06 -5.64
N VAL A 394 -27.12 -14.53 -6.82
CA VAL A 394 -27.95 -15.42 -7.64
C VAL A 394 -27.84 -16.82 -7.08
N GLU A 395 -28.90 -17.28 -6.43
CA GLU A 395 -28.93 -18.55 -5.70
C GLU A 395 -29.19 -19.73 -6.62
N ASP A 396 -30.00 -19.54 -7.66
CA ASP A 396 -30.27 -20.57 -8.64
C ASP A 396 -30.56 -19.99 -10.02
N VAL A 397 -30.37 -20.83 -11.04
CA VAL A 397 -30.53 -20.51 -12.45
C VAL A 397 -31.30 -21.63 -13.14
N GLU A 398 -31.81 -21.38 -14.35
CA GLU A 398 -32.61 -22.34 -15.11
C GLU A 398 -31.87 -23.67 -15.34
N SER A 399 -30.59 -23.63 -15.72
CA SER A 399 -29.72 -24.81 -15.83
C SER A 399 -28.23 -24.43 -15.96
N ALA A 400 -27.33 -25.41 -15.88
CA ALA A 400 -25.90 -25.18 -16.16
C ALA A 400 -25.59 -24.61 -17.56
N MET A 401 -26.51 -24.77 -18.53
CA MET A 401 -26.36 -24.21 -19.88
C MET A 401 -27.13 -22.89 -20.08
N ASP A 402 -28.09 -22.62 -19.20
CA ASP A 402 -28.90 -21.42 -19.19
C ASP A 402 -28.80 -20.77 -17.81
N GLN A 403 -27.88 -19.82 -17.70
CA GLN A 403 -27.58 -19.11 -16.45
C GLN A 403 -28.63 -18.03 -16.13
N THR A 404 -29.82 -18.05 -16.76
CA THR A 404 -30.91 -17.13 -16.43
C THR A 404 -31.34 -17.34 -14.97
N PRO A 405 -31.21 -16.32 -14.10
CA PRO A 405 -31.55 -16.43 -12.68
C PRO A 405 -33.02 -16.80 -12.46
N THR A 406 -33.25 -17.77 -11.58
CA THR A 406 -34.58 -18.21 -11.12
C THR A 406 -34.81 -17.82 -9.67
N ARG A 407 -33.73 -17.70 -8.88
CA ARG A 407 -33.78 -17.30 -7.48
C ARG A 407 -32.61 -16.39 -7.12
N ILE A 408 -32.88 -15.36 -6.34
CA ILE A 408 -31.88 -14.47 -5.76
C ILE A 408 -32.02 -14.39 -4.25
N SER A 409 -30.94 -14.01 -3.57
CA SER A 409 -30.97 -13.58 -2.17
C SER A 409 -30.39 -12.19 -2.03
N PHE A 410 -30.92 -11.42 -1.10
CA PHE A 410 -30.43 -10.11 -0.75
C PHE A 410 -30.16 -10.03 0.75
N THR A 411 -28.90 -9.83 1.12
CA THR A 411 -28.44 -9.62 2.49
C THR A 411 -28.13 -8.15 2.72
N TYR A 412 -28.56 -7.61 3.86
CA TYR A 412 -28.28 -6.24 4.30
C TYR A 412 -28.23 -6.16 5.84
N MET A 413 -27.72 -5.05 6.38
CA MET A 413 -27.66 -4.82 7.83
C MET A 413 -29.00 -4.29 8.35
N SER A 414 -29.51 -4.87 9.44
CA SER A 414 -30.70 -4.43 10.17
C SER A 414 -30.45 -4.56 11.67
N GLY A 415 -30.48 -3.44 12.40
CA GLY A 415 -30.17 -3.41 13.83
C GLY A 415 -28.75 -3.88 14.16
N GLY A 416 -27.79 -3.69 13.24
CA GLY A 416 -26.42 -4.17 13.38
C GLY A 416 -26.23 -5.67 13.13
N LEU A 417 -27.24 -6.39 12.64
CA LEU A 417 -27.17 -7.80 12.26
C LEU A 417 -27.42 -7.98 10.77
N GLU A 418 -26.75 -8.95 10.14
CA GLU A 418 -27.05 -9.32 8.75
C GLU A 418 -28.45 -9.99 8.69
N THR A 419 -29.29 -9.51 7.79
CA THR A 419 -30.62 -10.05 7.47
C THR A 419 -30.63 -10.43 6.00
N THR A 420 -31.15 -11.63 5.67
CA THR A 420 -31.20 -12.15 4.30
C THR A 420 -32.64 -12.45 3.90
N GLU A 421 -33.03 -11.96 2.72
CA GLU A 421 -34.29 -12.25 2.06
C GLU A 421 -34.05 -13.07 0.79
N PHE A 422 -35.02 -13.90 0.40
CA PHE A 422 -34.97 -14.70 -0.83
C PHE A 422 -36.13 -14.33 -1.73
N PHE A 423 -35.88 -14.33 -3.05
CA PHE A 423 -36.89 -14.07 -4.07
C PHE A 423 -36.79 -15.12 -5.17
N GLU A 424 -37.91 -15.71 -5.53
CA GLU A 424 -38.09 -16.74 -6.53
C GLU A 424 -39.00 -16.25 -7.66
N ARG A 425 -38.53 -16.45 -8.89
CA ARG A 425 -39.18 -15.96 -10.10
C ARG A 425 -40.54 -16.62 -10.29
N GLY A 426 -41.58 -15.79 -10.42
CA GLY A 426 -42.96 -16.25 -10.57
C GLY A 426 -43.66 -16.60 -9.26
N VAL A 427 -43.00 -16.41 -8.11
CA VAL A 427 -43.57 -16.60 -6.77
C VAL A 427 -43.65 -15.26 -6.04
N ASP A 428 -42.50 -14.72 -5.66
CA ASP A 428 -42.36 -13.52 -4.82
C ASP A 428 -41.30 -12.54 -5.33
N TRP A 429 -40.59 -12.86 -6.42
CA TRP A 429 -39.80 -11.89 -7.16
C TRP A 429 -40.72 -10.93 -7.94
N PRO A 430 -40.80 -9.64 -7.57
CA PRO A 430 -41.71 -8.69 -8.21
C PRO A 430 -41.43 -8.51 -9.71
N ILE A 431 -42.49 -8.48 -10.51
CA ILE A 431 -42.40 -8.31 -11.96
C ILE A 431 -42.27 -6.82 -12.30
N GLU A 432 -41.28 -6.47 -13.12
CA GLU A 432 -41.06 -5.11 -13.61
C GLU A 432 -42.31 -4.53 -14.32
N GLY A 433 -42.60 -3.24 -14.09
CA GLY A 433 -43.78 -2.56 -14.63
C GLY A 433 -45.07 -2.79 -13.84
N THR A 434 -45.00 -3.50 -12.72
CA THR A 434 -46.05 -3.55 -11.70
C THR A 434 -45.74 -2.57 -10.57
N ALA A 435 -46.75 -2.18 -9.78
CA ALA A 435 -46.53 -1.26 -8.66
C ALA A 435 -45.49 -1.77 -7.63
N GLU A 436 -45.43 -3.08 -7.42
CA GLU A 436 -44.42 -3.73 -6.55
C GLU A 436 -43.05 -3.80 -7.24
N GLY A 437 -43.01 -4.11 -8.54
CA GLY A 437 -41.77 -4.13 -9.33
C GLY A 437 -41.11 -2.76 -9.47
N ASP A 438 -41.90 -1.69 -9.57
CA ASP A 438 -41.40 -0.32 -9.74
C ASP A 438 -40.65 0.20 -8.51
N VAL A 439 -40.93 -0.35 -7.33
CA VAL A 439 -40.21 -0.05 -6.08
C VAL A 439 -39.15 -1.10 -5.73
N PHE A 440 -39.16 -2.25 -6.40
CA PHE A 440 -38.19 -3.31 -6.18
C PHE A 440 -36.85 -2.99 -6.88
N PRO A 441 -35.69 -3.16 -6.20
CA PRO A 441 -34.40 -2.72 -6.73
C PRO A 441 -33.72 -3.70 -7.70
N PHE A 442 -34.21 -4.94 -7.85
CA PHE A 442 -33.51 -5.97 -8.63
C PHE A 442 -34.40 -6.62 -9.70
N HIS A 443 -34.00 -6.53 -10.96
CA HIS A 443 -34.77 -7.11 -12.08
C HIS A 443 -33.89 -7.90 -13.03
N LEU A 444 -34.52 -8.73 -13.85
CA LEU A 444 -33.84 -9.36 -14.97
C LEU A 444 -33.96 -8.49 -16.21
N GLU A 445 -32.83 -8.25 -16.85
CA GLU A 445 -32.77 -7.48 -18.08
C GLU A 445 -31.83 -8.17 -19.07
N ALA A 446 -32.22 -8.20 -20.34
CA ALA A 446 -31.35 -8.65 -21.43
C ALA A 446 -30.70 -7.44 -22.09
N THR A 447 -29.38 -7.49 -22.24
CA THR A 447 -28.64 -6.53 -23.08
C THR A 447 -29.00 -6.71 -24.56
N GLU A 448 -28.73 -5.72 -25.40
CA GLU A 448 -28.95 -5.84 -26.85
C GLU A 448 -28.15 -6.97 -27.51
N THR A 449 -27.05 -7.41 -26.88
CA THR A 449 -26.26 -8.55 -27.35
C THR A 449 -26.90 -9.90 -27.01
N GLY A 450 -28.07 -9.91 -26.37
CA GLY A 450 -28.78 -11.10 -25.93
C GLY A 450 -28.26 -11.70 -24.61
N ARG A 451 -27.30 -11.03 -23.96
CA ARG A 451 -26.79 -11.45 -22.65
C ARG A 451 -27.78 -11.08 -21.56
N ILE A 452 -28.11 -12.05 -20.72
CA ILE A 452 -28.96 -11.86 -19.54
C ILE A 452 -28.14 -11.24 -18.41
N GLY A 453 -28.74 -10.29 -17.70
CA GLY A 453 -28.13 -9.66 -16.54
C GLY A 453 -29.12 -9.42 -15.41
N ILE A 454 -28.55 -9.23 -14.22
CA ILE A 454 -29.26 -8.71 -13.05
C ILE A 454 -29.11 -7.18 -13.08
N ALA A 455 -30.23 -6.50 -13.31
CA ALA A 455 -30.34 -5.06 -13.22
C ALA A 455 -30.45 -4.64 -11.75
N VAL A 456 -29.59 -3.71 -11.34
CA VAL A 456 -29.56 -3.10 -10.01
C VAL A 456 -29.98 -1.64 -10.15
N TYR A 457 -31.16 -1.32 -9.64
CA TYR A 457 -31.74 0.01 -9.61
C TYR A 457 -31.32 0.75 -8.34
N LEU A 458 -30.21 1.50 -8.45
CA LEU A 458 -29.50 2.03 -7.28
C LEU A 458 -30.37 3.02 -6.47
N ASN A 459 -31.16 3.87 -7.13
CA ASN A 459 -32.01 4.84 -6.44
C ASN A 459 -33.22 4.23 -5.73
N ARG A 460 -33.56 2.96 -5.99
CA ARG A 460 -34.66 2.25 -5.30
C ARG A 460 -34.19 1.63 -3.97
N LEU A 461 -32.89 1.33 -3.84
CA LEU A 461 -32.32 0.68 -2.66
C LEU A 461 -32.55 1.44 -1.34
N PRO A 462 -32.33 2.76 -1.23
CA PRO A 462 -32.52 3.46 0.05
C PRO A 462 -33.94 3.33 0.61
N LEU A 463 -34.95 3.48 -0.24
CA LEU A 463 -36.34 3.35 0.16
C LEU A 463 -36.70 1.89 0.47
N TYR A 464 -36.20 0.94 -0.33
CA TYR A 464 -36.37 -0.48 -0.07
C TYR A 464 -35.83 -0.87 1.31
N LEU A 465 -34.60 -0.47 1.64
CA LEU A 465 -33.99 -0.75 2.93
C LEU A 465 -34.80 -0.13 4.07
N PHE A 466 -35.21 1.13 3.94
CA PHE A 466 -36.01 1.81 4.96
C PHE A 466 -37.33 1.07 5.25
N ASN A 467 -38.06 0.68 4.20
CA ASN A 467 -39.35 0.00 4.33
C ASN A 467 -39.22 -1.40 4.94
N ASN A 468 -38.08 -2.07 4.75
CA ASN A 468 -37.81 -3.40 5.29
C ASN A 468 -36.98 -3.37 6.60
N GLY A 469 -36.92 -2.22 7.28
CA GLY A 469 -36.26 -2.08 8.58
C GLY A 469 -34.73 -2.23 8.54
N GLY A 470 -34.13 -1.98 7.38
CA GLY A 470 -32.68 -1.93 7.23
C GLY A 470 -32.06 -0.73 7.95
N ASP A 471 -30.81 -0.90 8.37
CA ASP A 471 -30.00 0.18 8.90
C ASP A 471 -29.82 1.28 7.85
N SER A 472 -29.50 2.48 8.36
CA SER A 472 -29.20 3.66 7.54
C SER A 472 -28.25 3.32 6.38
N VAL A 473 -28.45 3.99 5.24
CA VAL A 473 -27.55 4.03 4.07
C VAL A 473 -26.17 4.64 4.36
N THR A 474 -25.86 4.94 5.62
CA THR A 474 -24.48 5.18 6.09
C THR A 474 -23.76 3.89 6.49
N VAL A 475 -24.48 2.80 6.70
CA VAL A 475 -24.00 1.44 6.97
C VAL A 475 -24.20 0.60 5.70
N ASN A 476 -25.43 0.58 5.18
CA ASN A 476 -25.78 -0.12 3.94
C ASN A 476 -25.40 0.70 2.70
N HIS A 477 -24.11 0.98 2.49
CA HIS A 477 -23.61 1.80 1.37
C HIS A 477 -22.65 1.07 0.41
N SER A 478 -22.62 -0.25 0.48
CA SER A 478 -21.77 -1.07 -0.40
C SER A 478 -22.48 -2.35 -0.76
N LEU A 479 -22.41 -2.75 -2.03
CA LEU A 479 -23.10 -3.90 -2.59
C LEU A 479 -22.12 -4.83 -3.30
N SER A 480 -22.08 -6.10 -2.88
CA SER A 480 -21.48 -7.20 -3.63
C SER A 480 -22.56 -7.88 -4.46
N VAL A 481 -22.34 -8.08 -5.76
CA VAL A 481 -23.26 -8.85 -6.63
C VAL A 481 -22.51 -10.06 -7.18
N ASN A 482 -22.92 -11.26 -6.78
CA ASN A 482 -22.23 -12.51 -7.13
C ASN A 482 -23.23 -13.63 -7.49
N VAL A 483 -22.71 -14.75 -7.98
CA VAL A 483 -23.48 -15.96 -8.31
C VAL A 483 -23.09 -17.04 -7.32
N ASN A 484 -24.05 -17.69 -6.66
CA ASN A 484 -23.79 -18.75 -5.68
C ASN A 484 -23.36 -20.06 -6.35
N TYR A 485 -22.15 -20.08 -6.89
CA TYR A 485 -21.57 -21.23 -7.57
C TYR A 485 -21.04 -22.31 -6.61
N ILE A 486 -21.07 -22.06 -5.30
CA ILE A 486 -20.60 -23.00 -4.27
C ILE A 486 -21.73 -23.94 -3.84
N ASP A 487 -22.91 -23.38 -3.56
CA ASP A 487 -24.03 -24.18 -3.06
C ASP A 487 -25.05 -24.55 -4.15
N SER A 488 -25.10 -23.81 -5.28
CA SER A 488 -25.94 -24.17 -6.41
C SER A 488 -25.33 -25.28 -7.27
N VAL A 489 -26.17 -26.23 -7.68
CA VAL A 489 -25.77 -27.31 -8.61
C VAL A 489 -25.66 -26.80 -10.06
N ASN A 490 -26.44 -25.76 -10.41
CA ASN A 490 -26.56 -25.26 -11.78
C ASN A 490 -25.77 -23.97 -12.02
N ALA A 491 -25.63 -23.12 -11.00
CA ALA A 491 -24.96 -21.84 -11.16
C ALA A 491 -23.45 -22.01 -11.28
N VAL A 492 -22.84 -21.38 -12.28
CA VAL A 492 -21.41 -21.53 -12.60
C VAL A 492 -20.65 -20.28 -12.15
N ARG A 493 -19.40 -20.47 -11.69
CA ARG A 493 -18.51 -19.36 -11.35
C ARG A 493 -18.32 -18.45 -12.57
N PRO A 494 -18.53 -17.12 -12.45
CA PRO A 494 -18.31 -16.18 -13.55
C PRO A 494 -16.88 -16.24 -14.09
N ASN A 495 -16.70 -16.19 -15.42
CA ASN A 495 -15.38 -16.17 -16.03
C ASN A 495 -14.79 -14.76 -16.03
N ILE A 496 -13.46 -14.69 -15.89
CA ILE A 496 -12.69 -13.45 -16.01
C ILE A 496 -11.53 -13.75 -16.97
N PRO A 497 -11.55 -13.23 -18.22
CA PRO A 497 -12.55 -12.34 -18.81
C PRO A 497 -13.92 -13.01 -19.06
N SER A 498 -14.96 -12.19 -19.16
CA SER A 498 -16.35 -12.67 -19.19
C SER A 498 -16.76 -13.22 -20.56
N LEU A 499 -17.35 -14.43 -20.58
CA LEU A 499 -17.85 -15.09 -21.79
C LEU A 499 -19.23 -14.54 -22.20
N ALA A 500 -19.61 -14.73 -23.47
CA ALA A 500 -20.89 -14.29 -24.02
C ALA A 500 -22.12 -14.81 -23.25
N THR A 501 -22.02 -16.02 -22.72
CA THR A 501 -23.07 -16.73 -21.97
C THR A 501 -23.06 -16.43 -20.47
N ASP A 502 -22.04 -15.73 -19.97
CA ASP A 502 -21.96 -15.41 -18.55
C ASP A 502 -22.99 -14.33 -18.19
N LEU A 503 -23.54 -14.45 -16.98
CA LEU A 503 -24.39 -13.42 -16.39
C LEU A 503 -23.61 -12.10 -16.27
N CYS A 504 -24.32 -10.98 -16.45
CA CYS A 504 -23.78 -9.65 -16.20
C CYS A 504 -24.57 -8.88 -15.14
N VAL A 505 -23.98 -7.78 -14.65
CA VAL A 505 -24.67 -6.80 -13.81
C VAL A 505 -24.96 -5.57 -14.65
N ILE A 506 -26.17 -5.04 -14.55
CA ILE A 506 -26.58 -3.82 -15.24
C ILE A 506 -26.91 -2.77 -14.17
N LEU A 507 -26.19 -1.66 -14.16
CA LEU A 507 -26.44 -0.56 -13.24
C LEU A 507 -27.45 0.41 -13.87
N ARG A 508 -28.60 0.57 -13.21
CA ARG A 508 -29.75 1.40 -13.62
C ARG A 508 -30.08 2.43 -12.53
N ASP A 509 -30.81 3.49 -12.91
CA ASP A 509 -31.30 4.54 -12.01
C ASP A 509 -30.21 5.02 -11.02
N SER A 510 -29.04 5.40 -11.53
CA SER A 510 -27.86 5.75 -10.71
C SER A 510 -27.39 7.19 -10.88
N LYS A 511 -28.23 8.03 -11.53
CA LYS A 511 -27.92 9.43 -11.86
C LYS A 511 -27.72 10.32 -10.64
N ASP A 512 -28.59 10.17 -9.64
CA ASP A 512 -28.60 11.00 -8.43
C ASP A 512 -28.45 10.14 -7.19
N LEU A 513 -27.28 10.20 -6.56
CA LEU A 513 -27.00 9.49 -5.30
C LEU A 513 -27.30 10.35 -4.06
N THR A 514 -27.81 11.56 -4.21
CA THR A 514 -28.04 12.49 -3.10
C THR A 514 -29.45 12.37 -2.53
N THR A 515 -30.43 12.13 -3.40
CA THR A 515 -31.85 11.99 -3.04
C THR A 515 -32.37 10.59 -3.38
N ALA A 516 -33.26 10.05 -2.55
CA ALA A 516 -34.08 8.92 -2.97
C ALA A 516 -35.41 9.45 -3.54
N PRO A 517 -36.13 8.67 -4.38
CA PRO A 517 -37.41 9.09 -4.93
C PRO A 517 -38.38 9.52 -3.81
N PRO A 518 -39.14 10.63 -4.00
CA PRO A 518 -40.07 11.10 -2.99
C PRO A 518 -41.25 10.12 -2.83
N ASP A 519 -41.41 9.57 -1.63
CA ASP A 519 -42.59 8.84 -1.18
C ASP A 519 -43.73 9.77 -0.72
N GLY A 520 -43.61 11.08 -0.98
CA GLY A 520 -44.52 12.09 -0.46
C GLY A 520 -44.32 12.41 1.04
N LEU A 521 -43.35 11.80 1.72
CA LEU A 521 -43.04 12.04 3.14
C LEU A 521 -41.72 12.78 3.37
N GLY A 522 -40.85 12.92 2.37
CA GLY A 522 -39.77 13.93 2.36
C GLY A 522 -38.54 13.61 3.20
N PHE A 523 -38.29 12.34 3.57
CA PHE A 523 -37.19 11.97 4.47
C PHE A 523 -36.18 10.93 3.98
N VAL A 524 -36.35 10.28 2.83
CA VAL A 524 -35.35 9.28 2.38
C VAL A 524 -34.25 9.95 1.56
N LYS A 525 -33.07 10.08 2.18
CA LYS A 525 -31.83 10.54 1.51
C LYS A 525 -31.21 9.37 0.75
N GLY A 526 -30.54 9.66 -0.38
CA GLY A 526 -29.81 8.68 -1.17
C GLY A 526 -28.56 8.15 -0.43
N PHE A 527 -27.42 8.02 -1.09
CA PHE A 527 -26.15 7.64 -0.50
C PHE A 527 -25.22 8.85 -0.26
N PRO A 528 -25.50 9.75 0.70
CA PRO A 528 -24.72 11.00 0.89
C PRO A 528 -23.28 10.76 1.36
N LYS A 529 -22.97 9.57 1.88
CA LYS A 529 -21.59 9.16 2.24
C LYS A 529 -20.91 8.34 1.14
N GLY A 530 -21.52 8.28 -0.04
CA GLY A 530 -21.01 7.53 -1.17
C GLY A 530 -21.56 6.11 -1.26
N PHE A 531 -21.26 5.45 -2.36
CA PHE A 531 -21.68 4.09 -2.66
C PHE A 531 -20.53 3.27 -3.26
N SER A 532 -20.53 1.96 -3.07
CA SER A 532 -19.55 1.07 -3.68
C SER A 532 -20.21 -0.20 -4.22
N LEU A 533 -19.91 -0.57 -5.46
CA LEU A 533 -20.38 -1.81 -6.08
C LEU A 533 -19.19 -2.70 -6.41
N VAL A 534 -19.29 -3.98 -6.05
CA VAL A 534 -18.29 -5.01 -6.36
C VAL A 534 -18.98 -6.18 -7.05
N SER A 535 -18.43 -6.66 -8.16
CA SER A 535 -18.92 -7.88 -8.81
C SER A 535 -17.81 -8.61 -9.56
N PRO A 536 -17.79 -9.95 -9.57
CA PRO A 536 -16.93 -10.74 -10.45
C PRO A 536 -17.48 -10.85 -11.88
N MET A 537 -18.67 -10.31 -12.14
CA MET A 537 -19.29 -10.28 -13.46
C MET A 537 -18.95 -9.01 -14.23
N ARG A 538 -19.15 -9.02 -15.55
CA ARG A 538 -19.09 -7.81 -16.37
C ARG A 538 -20.17 -6.82 -15.91
N LEU A 539 -19.78 -5.56 -15.70
CA LEU A 539 -20.68 -4.48 -15.33
C LEU A 539 -21.03 -3.62 -16.54
N TYR A 540 -22.32 -3.47 -16.82
CA TYR A 540 -22.87 -2.52 -17.76
C TYR A 540 -23.36 -1.28 -17.01
N ILE A 541 -22.89 -0.12 -17.43
CA ILE A 541 -23.35 1.17 -16.93
C ILE A 541 -24.36 1.68 -17.94
N ALA A 542 -25.65 1.49 -17.65
CA ALA A 542 -26.71 1.74 -18.64
C ALA A 542 -27.00 3.24 -18.83
N ASP A 543 -26.97 4.01 -17.74
CA ASP A 543 -27.35 5.41 -17.68
C ASP A 543 -26.24 6.27 -17.04
N ASP A 544 -26.42 7.59 -17.02
CA ASP A 544 -25.53 8.52 -16.28
C ASP A 544 -25.40 8.09 -14.81
N VAL A 545 -24.18 8.15 -14.28
CA VAL A 545 -23.88 7.75 -12.90
C VAL A 545 -23.41 8.96 -12.10
N ASN A 546 -24.09 9.26 -11.01
CA ASN A 546 -23.65 10.22 -9.98
C ASN A 546 -23.30 11.62 -10.50
N VAL A 547 -24.15 12.19 -11.35
CA VAL A 547 -23.95 13.51 -11.97
C VAL A 547 -24.67 14.65 -11.21
N VAL A 548 -25.30 14.33 -10.08
CA VAL A 548 -25.96 15.32 -9.20
C VAL A 548 -25.08 15.62 -7.98
N PRO A 549 -24.66 16.88 -7.77
CA PRO A 549 -23.83 17.24 -6.63
C PRO A 549 -24.63 17.24 -5.33
N SER A 550 -24.00 16.76 -4.25
CA SER A 550 -24.52 16.84 -2.88
C SER A 550 -24.33 18.22 -2.23
N GLY A 551 -23.48 19.07 -2.81
CA GLY A 551 -23.20 20.41 -2.34
C GLY A 551 -22.08 21.08 -3.15
N VAL A 552 -21.47 22.11 -2.56
CA VAL A 552 -20.29 22.79 -3.10
C VAL A 552 -19.19 22.87 -2.04
N ASP A 553 -17.94 22.83 -2.48
CA ASP A 553 -16.78 23.00 -1.59
C ASP A 553 -16.54 24.49 -1.24
N GLY A 554 -15.52 24.75 -0.43
CA GLY A 554 -15.13 26.11 -0.03
C GLY A 554 -14.65 27.00 -1.19
N SER A 555 -14.39 26.42 -2.36
CA SER A 555 -14.02 27.10 -3.60
C SER A 555 -15.17 27.22 -4.59
N GLY A 556 -16.37 26.72 -4.24
CA GLY A 556 -17.56 26.75 -5.07
C GLY A 556 -17.65 25.62 -6.10
N ASN A 557 -16.77 24.62 -6.07
CA ASN A 557 -16.83 23.46 -6.96
C ASN A 557 -17.90 22.47 -6.47
N PRO A 558 -18.64 21.82 -7.37
CA PRO A 558 -19.60 20.79 -7.00
C PRO A 558 -18.93 19.61 -6.27
N ILE A 559 -19.54 19.16 -5.17
CA ILE A 559 -19.12 17.95 -4.44
C ILE A 559 -20.11 16.84 -4.80
N TYR A 560 -19.61 15.74 -5.33
CA TYR A 560 -20.40 14.55 -5.61
C TYR A 560 -20.21 13.51 -4.50
N PRO A 561 -21.25 12.73 -4.14
CA PRO A 561 -21.07 11.55 -3.29
C PRO A 561 -19.98 10.64 -3.87
N PRO A 562 -19.02 10.14 -3.06
CA PRO A 562 -17.94 9.34 -3.61
C PRO A 562 -18.44 7.96 -4.05
N ILE A 563 -18.07 7.53 -5.25
CA ILE A 563 -18.48 6.23 -5.80
C ILE A 563 -17.27 5.37 -6.17
N SER A 564 -17.36 4.06 -5.93
CA SER A 564 -16.43 3.08 -6.49
C SER A 564 -17.18 1.94 -7.19
N LEU A 565 -16.66 1.53 -8.34
CA LEU A 565 -17.20 0.42 -9.13
C LEU A 565 -16.08 -0.57 -9.40
N PHE A 566 -16.11 -1.72 -8.73
CA PHE A 566 -15.15 -2.81 -8.86
C PHE A 566 -15.77 -3.92 -9.71
N ALA A 567 -15.28 -4.08 -10.92
CA ALA A 567 -15.65 -5.16 -11.81
C ALA A 567 -14.46 -5.49 -12.73
N PRO A 568 -14.30 -6.76 -13.14
CA PRO A 568 -13.24 -7.17 -14.06
C PRO A 568 -13.36 -6.47 -15.42
N GLU A 569 -14.59 -6.24 -15.87
CA GLU A 569 -14.87 -5.53 -17.12
C GLU A 569 -16.01 -4.53 -16.89
N LYS A 570 -15.84 -3.33 -17.43
CA LYS A 570 -16.89 -2.30 -17.49
C LYS A 570 -17.27 -2.04 -18.94
N ARG A 571 -18.57 -1.83 -19.17
CA ARG A 571 -19.15 -1.45 -20.45
C ARG A 571 -20.03 -0.23 -20.26
N PHE A 572 -19.98 0.68 -21.23
CA PHE A 572 -20.76 1.92 -21.19
C PHE A 572 -21.92 1.84 -22.17
N GLY A 573 -23.12 2.10 -21.67
CA GLY A 573 -24.37 1.88 -22.36
C GLY A 573 -24.78 0.40 -22.41
N VAL A 574 -26.05 0.19 -22.74
CA VAL A 574 -26.64 -1.13 -23.01
C VAL A 574 -27.21 -1.22 -24.44
N GLN A 575 -27.24 -0.10 -25.17
CA GLN A 575 -27.76 0.03 -26.52
C GLN A 575 -26.66 0.23 -27.57
N ARG A 576 -26.98 0.01 -28.86
CA ARG A 576 -26.07 0.18 -30.02
C ARG A 576 -25.61 1.60 -30.31
N ASP A 577 -26.23 2.60 -29.69
CA ASP A 577 -25.89 3.99 -29.97
C ASP A 577 -24.48 4.33 -29.49
N SER A 578 -23.81 5.21 -30.22
CA SER A 578 -22.48 5.65 -29.83
C SER A 578 -22.56 6.44 -28.51
N VAL A 579 -21.92 5.93 -27.47
CA VAL A 579 -21.92 6.55 -26.16
C VAL A 579 -20.81 7.59 -26.08
N ASN A 580 -21.16 8.82 -25.69
CA ASN A 580 -20.19 9.81 -25.24
C ASN A 580 -19.88 9.54 -23.77
N ILE A 581 -18.61 9.48 -23.42
CA ILE A 581 -18.17 9.19 -22.06
C ILE A 581 -17.44 10.42 -21.54
N ASP A 582 -18.07 11.11 -20.59
CA ASP A 582 -17.41 12.13 -19.77
C ASP A 582 -17.15 11.53 -18.39
N PHE A 583 -15.88 11.42 -18.03
CA PHE A 583 -15.44 10.75 -16.81
C PHE A 583 -14.67 11.73 -15.92
N GLU A 584 -15.12 11.90 -14.67
CA GLU A 584 -14.43 12.68 -13.66
C GLU A 584 -14.10 11.80 -12.44
N GLY A 585 -12.84 11.82 -11.98
CA GLY A 585 -12.43 11.07 -10.79
C GLY A 585 -11.11 10.32 -10.97
N GLN A 586 -11.12 9.00 -10.74
CA GLN A 586 -9.91 8.17 -10.72
C GLN A 586 -10.08 6.87 -11.51
N LEU A 587 -9.02 6.46 -12.21
CA LEU A 587 -8.98 5.17 -12.90
C LEU A 587 -7.90 4.27 -12.31
N ASN A 588 -8.34 3.12 -11.80
CA ASN A 588 -7.46 2.11 -11.23
C ASN A 588 -7.63 0.78 -11.93
N TYR A 589 -6.50 0.14 -12.27
CA TYR A 589 -6.48 -1.19 -12.86
C TYR A 589 -5.88 -2.24 -11.93
N LEU A 590 -6.67 -3.29 -11.72
CA LEU A 590 -6.40 -4.44 -10.85
C LEU A 590 -6.36 -5.70 -11.71
N GLY A 591 -5.21 -5.99 -12.30
CA GLY A 591 -4.99 -7.22 -13.05
C GLY A 591 -3.73 -7.93 -12.57
N LYS A 592 -3.70 -9.25 -12.71
CA LYS A 592 -2.54 -10.08 -12.32
C LYS A 592 -1.71 -10.50 -13.53
N ASP A 593 -2.31 -10.51 -14.72
CA ASP A 593 -1.65 -10.97 -15.94
C ASP A 593 -0.74 -9.89 -16.52
N SER A 594 0.57 -10.07 -16.32
CA SER A 594 1.63 -9.22 -16.86
C SER A 594 1.88 -9.41 -18.36
N SER A 595 1.12 -10.28 -19.03
CA SER A 595 1.41 -10.70 -20.41
C SER A 595 0.96 -9.70 -21.47
N ALA A 596 0.02 -8.80 -21.15
CA ALA A 596 -0.44 -7.77 -22.06
C ALA A 596 -0.44 -6.39 -21.38
N PRO A 597 0.20 -5.38 -22.00
CA PRO A 597 0.14 -4.02 -21.50
C PRO A 597 -1.30 -3.50 -21.59
N ILE A 598 -1.74 -2.81 -20.53
CA ILE A 598 -3.07 -2.21 -20.49
C ILE A 598 -3.04 -0.78 -21.04
N ARG A 599 -4.21 -0.33 -21.52
CA ARG A 599 -4.48 1.06 -21.87
C ARG A 599 -5.73 1.51 -21.11
N PRO A 600 -5.60 2.30 -20.04
CA PRO A 600 -6.70 2.60 -19.13
C PRO A 600 -7.91 3.30 -19.76
N LEU A 601 -7.71 3.99 -20.88
CA LEU A 601 -8.75 4.74 -21.60
C LEU A 601 -9.26 4.03 -22.87
N ASP A 602 -8.91 2.76 -23.07
CA ASP A 602 -9.52 1.95 -24.13
C ASP A 602 -10.85 1.38 -23.64
N LEU A 603 -11.86 2.25 -23.64
CA LEU A 603 -13.20 1.93 -23.14
C LEU A 603 -14.00 1.15 -24.20
N LYS A 604 -14.93 0.31 -23.73
CA LYS A 604 -15.82 -0.48 -24.59
C LYS A 604 -17.28 -0.15 -24.34
N SER A 605 -18.06 -0.09 -25.41
CA SER A 605 -19.51 0.11 -25.37
C SER A 605 -20.26 -1.17 -24.98
N GLY A 606 -21.56 -1.06 -24.70
CA GLY A 606 -22.44 -2.19 -24.40
C GLY A 606 -22.47 -3.30 -25.47
N VAL A 607 -22.09 -2.99 -26.71
CA VAL A 607 -22.07 -3.93 -27.84
C VAL A 607 -20.67 -4.48 -28.16
N ASP A 608 -19.74 -4.39 -27.19
CA ASP A 608 -18.35 -4.87 -27.28
C ASP A 608 -17.47 -4.15 -28.34
N GLU A 609 -17.94 -3.02 -28.89
CA GLU A 609 -17.14 -2.15 -29.75
C GLU A 609 -16.31 -1.17 -28.93
N THR A 610 -15.07 -0.89 -29.38
CA THR A 610 -14.21 0.15 -28.81
C THR A 610 -14.86 1.51 -28.98
N VAL A 611 -14.91 2.28 -27.90
CA VAL A 611 -15.42 3.66 -27.94
C VAL A 611 -14.44 4.52 -28.72
N VAL A 612 -14.96 5.30 -29.66
CA VAL A 612 -14.13 6.20 -30.49
C VAL A 612 -13.42 7.21 -29.58
N PRO A 613 -12.10 7.40 -29.70
CA PRO A 613 -11.30 8.32 -28.89
C PRO A 613 -11.90 9.74 -28.73
N ASP A 614 -12.43 10.31 -29.81
CA ASP A 614 -13.06 11.64 -29.81
C ASP A 614 -14.31 11.75 -28.91
N LYS A 615 -14.90 10.61 -28.52
CA LYS A 615 -16.08 10.54 -27.65
C LYS A 615 -15.71 10.30 -26.19
N ILE A 616 -14.43 10.21 -25.87
CA ILE A 616 -13.92 10.04 -24.51
C ILE A 616 -13.38 11.37 -24.03
N ARG A 617 -13.93 11.86 -22.93
CA ARG A 617 -13.39 12.97 -22.15
C ARG A 617 -13.10 12.46 -20.74
N ALA A 618 -11.90 12.71 -20.23
CA ALA A 618 -11.50 12.27 -18.91
C ALA A 618 -10.81 13.40 -18.12
N ASN A 619 -11.32 13.69 -16.94
CA ASN A 619 -10.73 14.60 -15.97
C ASN A 619 -10.34 13.82 -14.71
N LEU A 620 -9.07 13.40 -14.65
CA LEU A 620 -8.55 12.55 -13.60
C LEU A 620 -7.84 13.37 -12.54
N PHE A 621 -8.15 13.16 -11.26
CA PHE A 621 -7.55 13.92 -10.16
C PHE A 621 -7.30 13.08 -8.90
N THR A 622 -6.30 13.50 -8.13
CA THR A 622 -5.97 12.90 -6.83
C THR A 622 -7.01 13.27 -5.76
N ILE A 623 -7.40 12.29 -4.93
CA ILE A 623 -8.24 12.53 -3.75
C ILE A 623 -7.41 13.24 -2.69
N ASN A 624 -7.92 14.36 -2.18
CA ASN A 624 -7.24 15.21 -1.21
C ASN A 624 -8.03 15.39 0.11
N SER A 625 -9.12 14.64 0.30
CA SER A 625 -9.92 14.66 1.52
C SER A 625 -10.49 13.28 1.83
N ALA A 626 -10.58 12.94 3.13
CA ALA A 626 -11.24 11.73 3.59
C ALA A 626 -12.71 11.64 3.16
N SER A 627 -13.39 12.78 2.96
CA SER A 627 -14.78 12.83 2.52
C SER A 627 -15.00 12.40 1.07
N GLN A 628 -13.93 12.35 0.26
CA GLN A 628 -13.97 11.93 -1.13
C GLN A 628 -13.66 10.43 -1.30
N LEU A 629 -13.32 9.73 -0.21
CA LEU A 629 -13.11 8.29 -0.27
C LEU A 629 -14.45 7.57 -0.36
N PRO A 630 -14.64 6.69 -1.35
CA PRO A 630 -15.81 5.82 -1.37
C PRO A 630 -15.75 4.80 -0.22
N PRO A 631 -16.89 4.21 0.17
CA PRO A 631 -16.96 3.20 1.24
C PRO A 631 -15.93 2.07 1.12
N ILE A 632 -15.70 1.61 -0.11
CA ILE A 632 -14.73 0.58 -0.44
C ILE A 632 -13.66 1.21 -1.33
N THR A 633 -12.40 1.12 -0.90
CA THR A 633 -11.24 1.59 -1.68
C THR A 633 -10.16 0.52 -1.74
N GLN A 634 -9.44 0.45 -2.85
CA GLN A 634 -8.26 -0.39 -2.93
C GLN A 634 -7.18 0.15 -1.97
N MET A 635 -6.54 -0.73 -1.23
CA MET A 635 -5.47 -0.38 -0.30
C MET A 635 -4.09 -0.59 -0.93
N ASN A 636 -3.13 0.23 -0.52
CA ASN A 636 -1.71 0.02 -0.76
C ASN A 636 -0.97 0.21 0.56
N TRP A 637 0.15 -0.47 0.73
CA TRP A 637 1.06 -0.25 1.84
C TRP A 637 2.31 0.48 1.37
N LEU A 638 2.60 1.62 1.98
CA LEU A 638 3.90 2.26 1.90
C LEU A 638 4.64 1.96 3.21
N VAL A 639 5.72 1.20 3.13
CA VAL A 639 6.54 0.79 4.27
C VAL A 639 7.81 1.65 4.28
N VAL A 640 8.13 2.24 5.43
CA VAL A 640 9.28 3.14 5.59
C VAL A 640 9.93 2.88 6.94
N ILE A 641 11.26 2.99 7.00
CA ILE A 641 12.01 3.10 8.26
C ILE A 641 12.67 4.47 8.30
N GLU A 642 12.45 5.22 9.38
CA GLU A 642 13.00 6.55 9.61
C GLU A 642 13.84 6.54 10.90
N GLU A 643 15.00 7.20 10.89
CA GLU A 643 15.78 7.48 12.10
C GLU A 643 15.15 8.66 12.85
N VAL A 644 14.94 8.52 14.16
CA VAL A 644 14.45 9.60 15.02
C VAL A 644 15.62 10.52 15.33
N SER A 645 15.52 11.78 14.89
CA SER A 645 16.55 12.78 15.13
C SER A 645 16.48 13.27 16.57
N ASN A 646 17.40 12.80 17.42
CA ASN A 646 17.61 13.31 18.78
C ASN A 646 18.25 14.71 18.80
#